data_AF-A0A671S898-F1
#
_entry.id   AF-A0A671S898-F1
#
_cell.length_a   1.000
_cell.length_b   1.000
_cell.length_c   1.000
_cell.angle_alpha   90.00
_cell.angle_beta   90.00
_cell.angle_gamma   90.00
#
_symmetry.space_group_name_H-M   'P 1'
#
loop_
_entity.id
_entity.type
_entity.pdbx_description
1 polymer ?
#
loop_
_entity_poly.entity_id
_entity_poly.type
_entity_poly.pdbx_seq_one_letter_code
_entity_poly.pdbx_strand_id
1 'polypeptide(L)'
;MFTNILLHLHRMFLRPFLCQMQAQIKIDNANSANNTEPYTKQYGECGAEGEYIHFTPEYLLNDTFIQLYGSRGRVFVHEWAHLRWGVYDEYSEEKPFYYSNGRIEATRCSKNMEGQFYKVTAGGSLQLCRIDPQISLPTDGCTFFPDRNQITNSSIMFLPSLDPVTAFCRENEHNYEAPNMQNIKCGNKATWTVIFEDSVDKDALRSLKPPEYPPPIPSFKVVQRAQRVVCLILDVSGSMAGSIILLQQQAATHFLRIYIEDQARVGIVTFSTDASTLRSLTTIDSDITRENLIKLLPKVASGSTNMCLGLSQVYRVLYEIIFLTDGLATDNIAGCAPSAIQSDAIIHTLAFSDKASSALKEMADKTGGKFIYASDELTSNQLMDAFASLTLSTGDYTKEPVQLESVGKRTSDWFNGTVSVDQTVGNKTSFVIIYEIRFPSVYIQSPSGSIYTQTSMSHDGLLKTVTLNIPGTAEPGDWKYSIQTTSNQAFTITVTSQASRDDVPPIIVKTHMNQQFNDGSKPMIVFAEVSQNYRPVINAEVWATLESETGSVHTLQLLDNGAGVVQLNPPKPPVSEEPLEVGSFTRTATGESFEVKLSSTTPPNFPPNRITDLSAELQEDTVFLSWTAPGEDLDQGTAKSYEIRWSFDLDMLRNSFSNGHVVNTAAVSPQEAGSDEQHSFNLSFPIQNGTTLFFAVQSEDEQNATSETSNIAQASKILPGTKAPGVSNPGMNLTVIVISVCVVTMVICFIVAVTTWAVRRRKRSAER
;
A
#
# COMPACT_ATOMS: atom_id res chain seq x y z
N MET A 1 6.01 -24.68 -20.36
CA MET A 1 5.82 -24.42 -18.92
C MET A 1 4.84 -23.26 -18.68
N PHE A 2 5.05 -22.07 -19.25
CA PHE A 2 4.02 -20.99 -19.38
C PHE A 2 2.69 -21.51 -19.95
N THR A 3 2.86 -22.45 -20.87
CA THR A 3 1.88 -23.32 -21.53
C THR A 3 0.94 -24.06 -20.55
N ASN A 4 1.43 -24.46 -19.38
CA ASN A 4 0.66 -25.21 -18.37
C ASN A 4 -0.16 -24.33 -17.44
N ILE A 5 0.44 -23.19 -17.05
CA ILE A 5 -0.20 -22.19 -16.19
C ILE A 5 -1.44 -21.63 -16.90
N LEU A 6 -1.32 -21.32 -18.20
CA LEU A 6 -2.44 -20.86 -19.06
C LEU A 6 -3.61 -21.83 -19.17
N LEU A 7 -3.37 -23.15 -19.14
CA LEU A 7 -4.43 -24.16 -19.25
C LEU A 7 -5.26 -24.28 -17.95
N HIS A 8 -4.62 -24.08 -16.80
CA HIS A 8 -5.30 -24.08 -15.50
C HIS A 8 -6.09 -22.78 -15.28
N LEU A 9 -5.54 -21.64 -15.74
CA LEU A 9 -6.24 -20.36 -15.80
C LEU A 9 -7.58 -20.51 -16.56
N HIS A 10 -7.61 -21.18 -17.71
CA HIS A 10 -8.85 -21.35 -18.48
C HIS A 10 -9.98 -22.11 -17.74
N ARG A 11 -9.68 -22.92 -16.73
CA ARG A 11 -10.69 -23.65 -15.92
C ARG A 11 -11.17 -22.89 -14.68
N MET A 12 -10.39 -21.94 -14.15
CA MET A 12 -10.79 -21.12 -13.00
C MET A 12 -11.69 -19.92 -13.38
N PHE A 13 -11.63 -19.44 -14.62
CA PHE A 13 -12.38 -18.26 -15.09
C PHE A 13 -13.86 -18.51 -15.49
N LEU A 14 -14.48 -19.61 -15.04
CA LEU A 14 -15.90 -19.92 -15.32
C LEU A 14 -16.81 -19.69 -14.09
N ARG A 15 -16.60 -18.59 -13.34
CA ARG A 15 -17.72 -17.90 -12.71
C ARG A 15 -18.06 -16.68 -13.55
N PRO A 16 -19.33 -16.45 -13.90
CA PRO A 16 -19.73 -15.25 -14.62
C PRO A 16 -19.57 -14.03 -13.69
N PHE A 17 -18.37 -13.46 -13.64
CA PHE A 17 -18.11 -12.17 -13.01
C PHE A 17 -18.79 -11.08 -13.86
N LEU A 18 -20.06 -10.84 -13.57
CA LEU A 18 -20.93 -9.85 -14.21
C LEU A 18 -21.44 -8.83 -13.17
N CYS A 19 -20.54 -8.32 -12.33
CA CYS A 19 -20.60 -6.95 -11.83
C CYS A 19 -19.17 -6.54 -11.44
N GLN A 20 -18.57 -5.61 -12.19
CA GLN A 20 -17.24 -5.09 -11.94
C GLN A 20 -17.22 -4.22 -10.67
N MET A 21 -16.79 -4.78 -9.53
CA MET A 21 -16.43 -3.93 -8.40
C MET A 21 -14.93 -3.96 -8.07
N GLN A 22 -14.19 -5.01 -8.46
CA GLN A 22 -12.72 -5.04 -8.40
C GLN A 22 -12.14 -5.85 -9.57
N ALA A 23 -11.60 -5.16 -10.57
CA ALA A 23 -10.78 -5.83 -11.59
C ALA A 23 -9.38 -6.07 -11.01
N GLN A 24 -8.90 -7.32 -11.09
CA GLN A 24 -7.52 -7.69 -10.73
C GLN A 24 -6.49 -7.11 -11.70
N ILE A 25 -6.93 -6.60 -12.85
CA ILE A 25 -6.09 -5.88 -13.81
C ILE A 25 -6.77 -4.55 -14.10
N LYS A 26 -6.11 -3.45 -13.75
CA LYS A 26 -6.59 -2.09 -13.94
C LYS A 26 -5.79 -1.43 -15.05
N ILE A 27 -6.48 -0.66 -15.89
CA ILE A 27 -5.86 0.21 -16.88
C ILE A 27 -6.24 1.63 -16.50
N ASP A 28 -5.29 2.38 -15.97
CA ASP A 28 -5.53 3.71 -15.41
C ASP A 28 -4.31 4.62 -15.61
N ASN A 29 -4.42 5.87 -15.18
CA ASN A 29 -3.37 6.87 -15.28
C ASN A 29 -2.08 6.39 -14.61
N ALA A 30 -0.96 6.92 -15.11
CA ALA A 30 0.35 6.74 -14.53
C ALA A 30 0.35 7.16 -13.05
N ASN A 31 0.93 6.31 -12.19
CA ASN A 31 1.41 6.76 -10.90
C ASN A 31 2.65 7.64 -11.14
N SER A 32 2.86 8.72 -10.38
CA SER A 32 4.11 9.49 -10.55
C SER A 32 5.34 8.72 -10.11
N ALA A 33 5.20 7.82 -9.14
CA ALA A 33 6.28 6.96 -8.67
C ALA A 33 6.75 6.03 -9.79
N ASN A 34 5.82 5.47 -10.58
CA ASN A 34 6.12 4.44 -11.58
C ASN A 34 6.05 4.93 -13.04
N ASN A 35 5.72 6.21 -13.29
CA ASN A 35 5.43 6.72 -14.61
C ASN A 35 4.50 5.75 -15.40
N THR A 36 4.95 5.31 -16.56
CA THR A 36 4.24 4.38 -17.45
C THR A 36 4.46 2.90 -17.10
N GLU A 37 5.32 2.59 -16.15
CA GLU A 37 5.73 1.23 -15.79
C GLU A 37 4.55 0.43 -15.19
N PRO A 38 4.29 -0.78 -15.71
CA PRO A 38 3.36 -1.69 -15.08
C PRO A 38 3.83 -2.12 -13.70
N TYR A 39 2.91 -2.31 -12.77
CA TYR A 39 3.25 -2.82 -11.45
C TYR A 39 2.09 -3.62 -10.84
N THR A 40 2.40 -4.38 -9.79
CA THR A 40 1.41 -5.11 -9.01
C THR A 40 1.37 -4.57 -7.60
N LYS A 41 0.17 -4.23 -7.13
CA LYS A 41 -0.04 -3.88 -5.74
C LYS A 41 -0.22 -5.14 -4.92
N GLN A 42 0.60 -5.34 -3.90
CA GLN A 42 0.50 -6.46 -2.97
C GLN A 42 0.80 -6.00 -1.54
N TYR A 43 0.03 -6.52 -0.58
CA TYR A 43 0.23 -6.30 0.86
C TYR A 43 0.76 -7.54 1.57
N GLY A 44 0.60 -8.70 0.95
CA GLY A 44 0.88 -9.99 1.56
C GLY A 44 2.37 -10.31 1.68
N GLU A 45 2.65 -11.32 2.48
CA GLU A 45 3.97 -11.92 2.60
C GLU A 45 4.30 -12.80 1.39
N CYS A 46 5.51 -13.34 1.38
CA CYS A 46 5.94 -14.26 0.35
C CYS A 46 4.92 -15.41 0.13
N GLY A 47 4.51 -15.63 -1.11
CA GLY A 47 3.53 -16.67 -1.47
C GLY A 47 2.06 -16.23 -1.43
N ALA A 48 1.74 -15.06 -0.87
CA ALA A 48 0.38 -14.54 -0.80
C ALA A 48 -0.05 -13.83 -2.09
N GLU A 49 -1.35 -13.84 -2.41
CA GLU A 49 -1.85 -13.08 -3.57
C GLU A 49 -1.78 -11.57 -3.33
N GLY A 50 -1.44 -10.83 -4.40
CA GLY A 50 -1.59 -9.38 -4.47
C GLY A 50 -3.03 -8.95 -4.75
N GLU A 51 -3.27 -7.64 -4.76
CA GLU A 51 -4.60 -7.08 -4.98
C GLU A 51 -4.94 -6.88 -6.46
N TYR A 52 -4.07 -6.19 -7.20
CA TYR A 52 -4.28 -5.91 -8.62
C TYR A 52 -2.98 -5.54 -9.35
N ILE A 53 -2.95 -5.84 -10.64
CA ILE A 53 -1.99 -5.32 -11.61
C ILE A 53 -2.49 -3.98 -12.13
N HIS A 54 -1.59 -3.01 -12.23
CA HIS A 54 -1.83 -1.70 -12.83
C HIS A 54 -1.07 -1.58 -14.14
N PHE A 55 -1.80 -1.36 -15.23
CA PHE A 55 -1.24 -0.98 -16.52
C PHE A 55 -1.59 0.47 -16.84
N THR A 56 -0.72 1.15 -17.58
CA THR A 56 -1.03 2.45 -18.16
C THR A 56 -1.49 2.30 -19.62
N PRO A 57 -2.43 3.13 -20.11
CA PRO A 57 -2.77 3.19 -21.53
C PRO A 57 -1.53 3.40 -22.41
N GLU A 58 -0.59 4.21 -21.94
CA GLU A 58 0.64 4.54 -22.66
C GLU A 58 1.55 3.31 -22.87
N TYR A 59 1.79 2.50 -21.82
CA TYR A 59 2.51 1.24 -21.97
C TYR A 59 1.81 0.28 -22.94
N LEU A 60 0.49 0.16 -22.82
CA LEU A 60 -0.29 -0.77 -23.64
C LEU A 60 -0.35 -0.37 -25.12
N LEU A 61 -0.29 0.92 -25.45
CA LEU A 61 -0.48 1.43 -26.81
C LEU A 61 0.82 1.87 -27.50
N ASN A 62 1.87 2.22 -26.76
CA ASN A 62 3.12 2.73 -27.34
C ASN A 62 4.24 1.68 -27.31
N ASP A 63 4.63 1.19 -28.49
CA ASP A 63 5.64 0.15 -28.65
C ASP A 63 7.06 0.58 -28.26
N THR A 64 7.33 1.88 -28.08
CA THR A 64 8.65 2.34 -27.60
C THR A 64 8.99 1.79 -26.21
N PHE A 65 7.97 1.53 -25.40
CA PHE A 65 8.13 0.97 -24.05
C PHE A 65 8.45 -0.52 -24.03
N ILE A 66 8.28 -1.24 -25.15
CA ILE A 66 8.67 -2.65 -25.24
C ILE A 66 10.19 -2.79 -25.09
N GLN A 67 10.96 -1.87 -25.65
CA GLN A 67 12.42 -1.91 -25.53
C GLN A 67 12.88 -1.57 -24.10
N LEU A 68 12.08 -0.81 -23.36
CA LEU A 68 12.40 -0.40 -21.99
C LEU A 68 12.03 -1.47 -20.97
N TYR A 69 10.75 -1.87 -20.93
CA TYR A 69 10.22 -2.80 -19.91
C TYR A 69 10.13 -4.25 -20.40
N GLY A 70 10.03 -4.45 -21.71
CA GLY A 70 9.90 -5.76 -22.32
C GLY A 70 8.56 -5.97 -23.03
N SER A 71 8.46 -7.12 -23.70
CA SER A 71 7.24 -7.49 -24.43
C SER A 71 6.05 -7.57 -23.48
N ARG A 72 4.88 -7.10 -23.93
CA ARG A 72 3.63 -7.10 -23.14
C ARG A 72 3.31 -8.44 -22.50
N GLY A 73 3.60 -9.56 -23.20
CA GLY A 73 3.41 -10.89 -22.65
C GLY A 73 4.38 -11.23 -21.50
N ARG A 74 5.66 -10.86 -21.59
CA ARG A 74 6.64 -11.11 -20.52
C ARG A 74 6.37 -10.24 -19.30
N VAL A 75 6.08 -8.96 -19.51
CA VAL A 75 5.72 -8.04 -18.43
C VAL A 75 4.40 -8.46 -17.77
N PHE A 76 3.40 -8.86 -18.55
CA PHE A 76 2.17 -9.42 -17.96
C PHE A 76 2.46 -10.64 -17.09
N VAL A 77 3.37 -11.54 -17.48
CA VAL A 77 3.71 -12.70 -16.65
C VAL A 77 4.53 -12.33 -15.42
N HIS A 78 5.42 -11.35 -15.53
CA HIS A 78 6.14 -10.77 -14.40
C HIS A 78 5.15 -10.22 -13.36
N GLU A 79 4.22 -9.35 -13.80
CA GLU A 79 3.17 -8.80 -12.94
C GLU A 79 2.19 -9.85 -12.41
N TRP A 80 1.82 -10.81 -13.24
CA TRP A 80 0.99 -11.93 -12.82
C TRP A 80 1.66 -12.78 -11.74
N ALA A 81 2.99 -12.93 -11.79
CA ALA A 81 3.72 -13.69 -10.77
C ALA A 81 3.65 -13.00 -9.41
N HIS A 82 3.83 -11.67 -9.35
CA HIS A 82 3.56 -10.88 -8.15
C HIS A 82 2.11 -11.07 -7.68
N LEU A 83 1.15 -10.88 -8.58
CA LEU A 83 -0.29 -10.90 -8.23
C LEU A 83 -0.73 -12.25 -7.70
N ARG A 84 -0.39 -13.34 -8.39
CA ARG A 84 -0.96 -14.66 -8.11
C ARG A 84 -0.12 -15.48 -7.15
N TRP A 85 1.19 -15.27 -7.12
CA TRP A 85 2.10 -16.13 -6.37
C TRP A 85 2.90 -15.41 -5.29
N GLY A 86 2.75 -14.10 -5.12
CA GLY A 86 3.41 -13.35 -4.04
C GLY A 86 4.92 -13.45 -4.07
N VAL A 87 5.49 -13.44 -5.28
CA VAL A 87 6.95 -13.37 -5.47
C VAL A 87 7.39 -11.91 -5.58
N TYR A 88 8.68 -11.66 -5.43
CA TYR A 88 9.27 -10.33 -5.50
C TYR A 88 10.36 -10.26 -6.57
N ASP A 89 10.81 -9.04 -6.84
CA ASP A 89 11.87 -8.79 -7.80
C ASP A 89 13.23 -9.33 -7.35
N GLU A 90 13.98 -9.78 -8.35
CA GLU A 90 15.31 -10.36 -8.18
C GLU A 90 16.44 -9.37 -8.51
N TYR A 91 16.10 -8.08 -8.66
CA TYR A 91 17.00 -6.94 -8.75
C TYR A 91 16.82 -5.99 -7.56
N SER A 92 17.70 -4.99 -7.42
CA SER A 92 17.59 -3.93 -6.42
C SER A 92 18.16 -2.62 -6.98
N GLU A 93 17.46 -1.52 -6.77
CA GLU A 93 17.94 -0.18 -7.13
C GLU A 93 18.75 0.49 -6.02
N GLU A 94 18.42 0.21 -4.77
CA GLU A 94 19.15 0.69 -3.59
C GLU A 94 20.52 0.01 -3.47
N LYS A 95 20.56 -1.30 -3.74
CA LYS A 95 21.78 -2.13 -3.70
C LYS A 95 21.97 -2.84 -5.04
N PRO A 96 22.28 -2.11 -6.13
CA PRO A 96 22.42 -2.70 -7.47
C PRO A 96 23.69 -3.55 -7.61
N PHE A 97 24.66 -3.33 -6.71
CA PHE A 97 25.91 -4.08 -6.65
C PHE A 97 26.24 -4.45 -5.22
N TYR A 98 26.95 -5.56 -5.07
CA TYR A 98 27.45 -6.04 -3.78
C TYR A 98 28.76 -6.78 -3.98
N TYR A 99 29.48 -7.04 -2.89
CA TYR A 99 30.71 -7.82 -2.94
C TYR A 99 30.41 -9.31 -2.80
N SER A 100 31.09 -10.18 -3.52
CA SER A 100 31.01 -11.63 -3.33
C SER A 100 32.37 -12.24 -3.66
N ASN A 101 32.96 -12.97 -2.72
CA ASN A 101 34.25 -13.66 -2.89
C ASN A 101 35.36 -12.76 -3.48
N GLY A 102 35.47 -11.52 -2.99
CA GLY A 102 36.48 -10.56 -3.41
C GLY A 102 36.25 -9.93 -4.80
N ARG A 103 35.07 -10.12 -5.40
CA ARG A 103 34.64 -9.49 -6.66
C ARG A 103 33.37 -8.68 -6.46
N ILE A 104 33.17 -7.71 -7.35
CA ILE A 104 31.91 -6.95 -7.40
C ILE A 104 30.93 -7.74 -8.26
N GLU A 105 29.77 -8.04 -7.70
CA GLU A 105 28.66 -8.69 -8.38
C GLU A 105 27.48 -7.71 -8.53
N ALA A 106 26.69 -7.90 -9.57
CA ALA A 106 25.41 -7.22 -9.73
C ALA A 106 24.31 -7.99 -8.99
N THR A 107 23.36 -7.28 -8.42
CA THR A 107 22.19 -7.88 -7.77
C THR A 107 21.25 -8.46 -8.82
N ARG A 108 21.23 -9.80 -8.89
CA ARG A 108 20.49 -10.59 -9.88
C ARG A 108 20.33 -12.03 -9.41
N CYS A 109 19.30 -12.72 -9.90
CA CYS A 109 19.10 -14.15 -9.63
C CYS A 109 20.28 -15.03 -10.07
N SER A 110 20.78 -14.88 -11.30
CA SER A 110 21.76 -15.83 -11.86
C SER A 110 23.09 -15.14 -12.09
N LYS A 111 24.15 -15.62 -11.40
CA LYS A 111 25.53 -15.16 -11.62
C LYS A 111 26.05 -15.50 -13.04
N ASN A 112 25.39 -16.42 -13.74
CA ASN A 112 25.71 -16.80 -15.12
C ASN A 112 25.26 -15.74 -16.16
N MET A 113 24.53 -14.71 -15.74
CA MET A 113 24.16 -13.62 -16.64
C MET A 113 25.39 -12.73 -16.87
N GLU A 114 25.85 -12.63 -18.11
CA GLU A 114 27.02 -11.83 -18.48
C GLU A 114 26.63 -10.39 -18.79
N GLY A 115 27.53 -9.44 -18.57
CA GLY A 115 27.27 -8.04 -18.84
C GLY A 115 28.31 -7.12 -18.22
N GLN A 116 28.04 -5.82 -18.25
CA GLN A 116 28.99 -4.79 -17.84
C GLN A 116 28.32 -3.66 -17.06
N PHE A 117 29.12 -2.93 -16.29
CA PHE A 117 28.65 -1.83 -15.45
C PHE A 117 28.79 -0.49 -16.18
N TYR A 118 27.66 0.15 -16.45
CA TYR A 118 27.62 1.44 -17.12
C TYR A 118 26.79 2.46 -16.33
N LYS A 119 27.15 3.72 -16.51
CA LYS A 119 26.37 4.89 -16.11
C LYS A 119 25.85 5.58 -17.37
N VAL A 120 24.56 5.90 -17.38
CA VAL A 120 23.96 6.70 -18.46
C VAL A 120 24.23 8.18 -18.17
N THR A 121 24.87 8.88 -19.09
CA THR A 121 25.10 10.34 -18.95
C THR A 121 23.84 11.12 -19.26
N ALA A 122 23.77 12.40 -18.86
CA ALA A 122 22.64 13.28 -19.20
C ALA A 122 22.38 13.42 -20.72
N GLY A 123 23.36 13.10 -21.57
CA GLY A 123 23.22 13.04 -23.03
C GLY A 123 22.81 11.68 -23.59
N GLY A 124 22.48 10.71 -22.74
CA GLY A 124 22.09 9.34 -23.12
C GLY A 124 23.24 8.42 -23.53
N SER A 125 24.51 8.83 -23.36
CA SER A 125 25.67 7.99 -23.68
C SER A 125 26.01 7.05 -22.54
N LEU A 126 26.47 5.83 -22.86
CA LEU A 126 26.99 4.88 -21.86
C LEU A 126 28.45 5.22 -21.50
N GLN A 127 28.71 5.40 -20.21
CA GLN A 127 30.05 5.57 -19.67
C GLN A 127 30.38 4.40 -18.75
N LEU A 128 31.56 3.79 -18.91
CA LEU A 128 32.00 2.69 -18.05
C LEU A 128 32.06 3.17 -16.59
N CYS A 129 31.50 2.36 -15.68
CA CYS A 129 31.48 2.67 -14.27
C CYS A 129 32.87 2.82 -13.67
N ARG A 130 33.04 3.86 -12.85
CA ARG A 130 34.20 4.02 -11.99
C ARG A 130 33.89 3.38 -10.65
N ILE A 131 34.92 2.85 -10.02
CA ILE A 131 34.80 2.36 -8.65
C ILE A 131 35.03 3.53 -7.71
N ASP A 132 34.13 3.70 -6.75
CA ASP A 132 34.29 4.67 -5.68
C ASP A 132 35.38 4.15 -4.73
N PRO A 133 36.48 4.88 -4.49
CA PRO A 133 37.58 4.41 -3.65
C PRO A 133 37.23 4.32 -2.15
N GLN A 134 36.12 4.89 -1.67
CA GLN A 134 35.70 4.83 -0.27
C GLN A 134 34.87 3.57 0.01
N ILE A 135 33.83 3.33 -0.78
CA ILE A 135 32.93 2.18 -0.61
C ILE A 135 33.31 0.99 -1.51
N SER A 136 34.27 1.19 -2.42
CA SER A 136 34.79 0.22 -3.40
C SER A 136 33.75 -0.46 -4.29
N LEU A 137 32.52 0.04 -4.31
CA LEU A 137 31.47 -0.32 -5.25
C LEU A 137 31.46 0.67 -6.43
N PRO A 138 30.76 0.34 -7.53
CA PRO A 138 30.53 1.29 -8.61
C PRO A 138 29.92 2.60 -8.09
N THR A 139 30.37 3.75 -8.61
CA THR A 139 29.88 5.07 -8.23
C THR A 139 28.38 5.20 -8.43
N ASP A 140 27.74 6.09 -7.67
CA ASP A 140 26.31 6.36 -7.77
C ASP A 140 25.82 6.63 -9.23
N GLY A 141 24.64 6.11 -9.55
CA GLY A 141 24.04 6.07 -10.89
C GLY A 141 24.60 5.00 -11.84
N CYS A 142 25.45 4.08 -11.34
CA CYS A 142 25.88 2.90 -12.08
C CYS A 142 24.81 1.81 -12.09
N THR A 143 24.71 1.06 -13.20
CA THR A 143 23.79 -0.07 -13.35
C THR A 143 24.46 -1.19 -14.16
N PHE A 144 24.03 -2.43 -13.88
CA PHE A 144 24.40 -3.59 -14.69
C PHE A 144 23.59 -3.64 -15.99
N PHE A 145 24.29 -3.67 -17.11
CA PHE A 145 23.73 -3.87 -18.44
C PHE A 145 24.09 -5.28 -18.92
N PRO A 146 23.13 -6.21 -19.00
CA PRO A 146 23.39 -7.54 -19.51
C PRO A 146 23.72 -7.50 -21.01
N ASP A 147 24.60 -8.40 -21.42
CA ASP A 147 24.86 -8.64 -22.84
C ASP A 147 23.59 -9.13 -23.54
N ARG A 148 23.40 -8.74 -24.81
CA ARG A 148 22.19 -9.09 -25.56
C ARG A 148 22.02 -10.60 -25.72
N ASN A 149 23.14 -11.31 -25.87
CA ASN A 149 23.17 -12.77 -25.92
C ASN A 149 23.52 -13.28 -24.54
N GLN A 150 22.66 -14.12 -23.98
CA GLN A 150 22.86 -14.73 -22.67
C GLN A 150 22.89 -16.25 -22.79
N ILE A 151 23.59 -16.88 -21.85
CA ILE A 151 23.62 -18.34 -21.69
C ILE A 151 22.43 -18.79 -20.84
N THR A 152 22.06 -18.02 -19.82
CA THR A 152 20.88 -18.28 -18.99
C THR A 152 19.61 -17.73 -19.64
N ASN A 153 18.50 -18.43 -19.44
CA ASN A 153 17.15 -17.99 -19.80
C ASN A 153 16.34 -17.50 -18.58
N SER A 154 16.98 -17.40 -17.40
CA SER A 154 16.39 -16.87 -16.17
C SER A 154 16.94 -15.47 -15.88
N SER A 155 16.21 -14.57 -15.23
CA SER A 155 14.87 -14.73 -14.66
C SER A 155 13.92 -13.63 -15.11
N ILE A 156 12.65 -13.98 -15.33
CA ILE A 156 11.57 -13.02 -15.61
C ILE A 156 11.43 -11.99 -14.49
N MET A 157 11.73 -12.36 -13.23
CA MET A 157 11.69 -11.42 -12.10
C MET A 157 12.94 -10.53 -11.98
N PHE A 158 13.91 -10.69 -12.88
CA PHE A 158 15.10 -9.84 -12.94
C PHE A 158 15.02 -8.82 -14.07
N LEU A 159 14.82 -9.29 -15.31
CA LEU A 159 14.80 -8.41 -16.47
C LEU A 159 13.93 -9.00 -17.60
N PRO A 160 12.60 -8.76 -17.59
CA PRO A 160 11.69 -9.30 -18.59
C PRO A 160 11.90 -8.70 -19.99
N SER A 161 12.68 -7.63 -20.15
CA SER A 161 12.99 -7.01 -21.44
C SER A 161 14.00 -7.80 -22.29
N LEU A 162 14.82 -8.65 -21.68
CA LEU A 162 15.89 -9.37 -22.36
C LEU A 162 15.35 -10.60 -23.13
N ASP A 163 15.61 -10.69 -24.44
CA ASP A 163 15.03 -11.72 -25.31
C ASP A 163 15.29 -13.19 -24.87
N PRO A 164 16.51 -13.56 -24.42
CA PRO A 164 16.77 -14.87 -23.84
C PRO A 164 15.93 -15.23 -22.59
N VAL A 165 15.44 -14.24 -21.84
CA VAL A 165 14.74 -14.45 -20.56
C VAL A 165 13.34 -15.00 -20.82
N THR A 166 13.16 -16.27 -20.49
CA THR A 166 11.93 -17.04 -20.74
C THR A 166 11.58 -17.97 -19.59
N ALA A 167 12.24 -17.88 -18.43
CA ALA A 167 11.98 -18.72 -17.27
C ALA A 167 12.07 -17.92 -15.96
N PHE A 168 11.52 -18.47 -14.88
CA PHE A 168 11.75 -17.97 -13.52
C PHE A 168 13.01 -18.62 -12.94
N CYS A 169 13.67 -17.89 -12.03
CA CYS A 169 14.85 -18.33 -11.31
C CYS A 169 14.62 -19.64 -10.55
N ARG A 170 15.54 -20.59 -10.70
CA ARG A 170 15.52 -21.90 -10.03
C ARG A 170 16.65 -22.01 -9.02
N GLU A 171 16.47 -22.86 -8.02
CA GLU A 171 17.46 -23.08 -6.94
C GLU A 171 18.87 -23.41 -7.46
N ASN A 172 19.00 -24.16 -8.55
CA ASN A 172 20.31 -24.55 -9.09
C ASN A 172 21.10 -23.39 -9.73
N GLU A 173 20.47 -22.26 -10.01
CA GLU A 173 21.12 -21.06 -10.55
C GLU A 173 20.86 -19.80 -9.70
N HIS A 174 20.18 -19.95 -8.56
CA HIS A 174 19.77 -18.84 -7.72
C HIS A 174 20.93 -18.34 -6.87
N ASN A 175 21.02 -17.01 -6.77
CA ASN A 175 22.06 -16.30 -6.08
C ASN A 175 21.54 -15.81 -4.73
N TYR A 176 21.76 -16.61 -3.70
CA TYR A 176 21.29 -16.34 -2.34
C TYR A 176 21.98 -15.13 -1.68
N GLU A 177 23.13 -14.70 -2.17
CA GLU A 177 23.84 -13.53 -1.65
C GLU A 177 23.29 -12.21 -2.20
N ALA A 178 22.47 -12.24 -3.25
CA ALA A 178 21.98 -11.03 -3.89
C ALA A 178 21.06 -10.26 -2.92
N PRO A 179 21.31 -8.97 -2.64
CA PRO A 179 20.46 -8.15 -1.79
C PRO A 179 19.20 -7.66 -2.55
N ASN A 180 18.38 -8.61 -3.01
CA ASN A 180 17.09 -8.34 -3.68
C ASN A 180 15.92 -8.72 -2.77
N MET A 181 14.73 -8.29 -3.18
CA MET A 181 13.52 -8.46 -2.36
C MET A 181 13.02 -9.88 -2.28
N GLN A 182 13.19 -10.64 -3.36
CA GLN A 182 12.91 -12.06 -3.33
C GLN A 182 13.70 -12.74 -2.20
N ASN A 183 14.98 -12.45 -2.06
CA ASN A 183 15.80 -13.03 -1.00
C ASN A 183 15.40 -12.54 0.40
N ILE A 184 15.17 -11.24 0.53
CA ILE A 184 14.82 -10.61 1.81
C ILE A 184 13.48 -11.14 2.34
N LYS A 185 12.42 -11.12 1.50
CA LYS A 185 11.06 -11.47 1.92
C LYS A 185 10.75 -12.96 1.86
N CYS A 186 11.35 -13.71 0.94
CA CYS A 186 11.06 -15.14 0.77
C CYS A 186 12.10 -16.07 1.41
N GLY A 187 12.84 -15.61 2.43
CA GLY A 187 13.81 -16.45 3.13
C GLY A 187 14.91 -17.01 2.22
N ASN A 188 15.35 -16.22 1.23
CA ASN A 188 16.34 -16.62 0.22
C ASN A 188 15.88 -17.83 -0.63
N LYS A 189 14.58 -18.00 -0.87
CA LYS A 189 14.06 -19.00 -1.82
C LYS A 189 14.02 -18.41 -3.22
N ALA A 190 14.38 -19.22 -4.21
CA ALA A 190 14.22 -18.86 -5.61
C ALA A 190 12.73 -18.64 -5.94
N THR A 191 12.43 -17.74 -6.87
CA THR A 191 11.05 -17.48 -7.33
C THR A 191 10.32 -18.78 -7.69
N TRP A 192 11.00 -19.71 -8.38
CA TRP A 192 10.43 -21.01 -8.76
C TRP A 192 9.94 -21.82 -7.55
N THR A 193 10.72 -21.83 -6.47
CA THR A 193 10.39 -22.59 -5.26
C THR A 193 9.14 -22.03 -4.61
N VAL A 194 9.07 -20.71 -4.45
CA VAL A 194 7.90 -20.02 -3.87
C VAL A 194 6.64 -20.34 -4.65
N ILE A 195 6.69 -20.26 -5.99
CA ILE A 195 5.55 -20.57 -6.86
C ILE A 195 5.02 -21.99 -6.60
N PHE A 196 5.90 -22.99 -6.47
CA PHE A 196 5.48 -24.40 -6.39
C PHE A 196 5.27 -24.93 -4.97
N GLU A 197 5.80 -24.26 -3.95
CA GLU A 197 5.79 -24.75 -2.58
C GLU A 197 5.01 -23.87 -1.61
N ASP A 198 4.96 -22.56 -1.85
CA ASP A 198 4.41 -21.60 -0.89
C ASP A 198 3.15 -20.89 -1.41
N SER A 199 3.00 -20.74 -2.74
CA SER A 199 1.89 -20.00 -3.35
C SER A 199 0.51 -20.61 -3.12
N VAL A 200 -0.54 -19.81 -3.37
CA VAL A 200 -1.94 -20.26 -3.35
C VAL A 200 -2.24 -21.39 -4.34
N ASP A 201 -1.41 -21.57 -5.37
CA ASP A 201 -1.57 -22.60 -6.40
C ASP A 201 -0.71 -23.85 -6.14
N LYS A 202 0.05 -23.92 -5.03
CA LYS A 202 1.01 -25.01 -4.77
C LYS A 202 0.43 -26.42 -4.92
N ASP A 203 -0.78 -26.66 -4.42
CA ASP A 203 -1.40 -27.99 -4.48
C ASP A 203 -1.83 -28.36 -5.90
N ALA A 204 -2.34 -27.38 -6.65
CA ALA A 204 -2.69 -27.54 -8.05
C ALA A 204 -1.43 -27.77 -8.90
N LEU A 205 -0.37 -26.99 -8.67
CA LEU A 205 0.90 -27.05 -9.38
C LEU A 205 1.65 -28.37 -9.15
N ARG A 206 1.59 -28.95 -7.94
CA ARG A 206 2.19 -30.26 -7.62
C ARG A 206 1.57 -31.42 -8.40
N SER A 207 0.28 -31.33 -8.73
CA SER A 207 -0.46 -32.38 -9.46
C SER A 207 -0.49 -32.16 -10.98
N LEU A 208 0.11 -31.08 -11.45
CA LEU A 208 0.00 -30.60 -12.82
C LEU A 208 0.88 -31.43 -13.77
N LYS A 209 0.23 -32.10 -14.73
CA LYS A 209 0.93 -32.84 -15.79
C LYS A 209 1.30 -31.90 -16.94
N PRO A 210 2.45 -32.10 -17.61
CA PRO A 210 2.76 -31.41 -18.85
C PRO A 210 1.60 -31.57 -19.85
N PRO A 211 1.23 -30.53 -20.60
CA PRO A 211 0.04 -30.59 -21.42
C PRO A 211 0.41 -31.34 -22.70
N GLU A 212 -0.42 -32.30 -23.12
CA GLU A 212 -0.19 -33.04 -24.37
C GLU A 212 -0.34 -32.14 -25.62
N TYR A 213 -0.99 -30.98 -25.46
CA TYR A 213 -1.26 -30.02 -26.53
C TYR A 213 -0.88 -28.59 -26.10
N PRO A 214 -0.61 -27.67 -27.04
CA PRO A 214 -0.47 -26.26 -26.74
C PRO A 214 -1.73 -25.73 -26.03
N PRO A 215 -1.61 -24.81 -25.07
CA PRO A 215 -2.75 -24.21 -24.41
C PRO A 215 -3.58 -23.42 -25.39
N PRO A 216 -4.86 -23.22 -25.06
CA PRO A 216 -5.68 -22.26 -25.78
C PRO A 216 -5.06 -20.88 -25.66
N ILE A 217 -5.28 -20.06 -26.69
CA ILE A 217 -4.94 -18.65 -26.67
C ILE A 217 -5.74 -18.00 -25.53
N PRO A 218 -5.11 -17.23 -24.61
CA PRO A 218 -5.83 -16.54 -23.56
C PRO A 218 -6.83 -15.55 -24.15
N SER A 219 -8.05 -15.54 -23.61
CA SER A 219 -9.11 -14.60 -23.98
C SER A 219 -9.23 -13.51 -22.93
N PHE A 220 -9.08 -12.25 -23.33
CA PHE A 220 -9.27 -11.11 -22.44
C PHE A 220 -10.64 -10.48 -22.69
N LYS A 221 -11.40 -10.23 -21.63
CA LYS A 221 -12.66 -9.48 -21.68
C LYS A 221 -12.41 -8.09 -21.09
N VAL A 222 -12.32 -7.09 -21.95
CA VAL A 222 -12.25 -5.69 -21.51
C VAL A 222 -13.64 -5.23 -21.12
N VAL A 223 -13.75 -4.66 -19.93
CA VAL A 223 -15.02 -4.26 -19.32
C VAL A 223 -14.88 -2.84 -18.79
N GLN A 224 -15.87 -1.99 -19.05
CA GLN A 224 -15.94 -0.62 -18.53
C GLN A 224 -17.14 -0.52 -17.59
N ARG A 225 -16.95 0.16 -16.45
CA ARG A 225 -17.97 0.27 -15.41
C ARG A 225 -19.26 0.87 -15.98
N ALA A 226 -20.37 0.17 -15.77
CA ALA A 226 -21.72 0.68 -16.05
C ALA A 226 -22.21 1.56 -14.88
N GLN A 227 -23.30 2.31 -15.10
CA GLN A 227 -23.97 3.07 -14.04
C GLN A 227 -24.25 2.17 -12.83
N ARG A 228 -23.85 2.61 -11.63
CA ARG A 228 -24.07 1.84 -10.38
C ARG A 228 -25.56 1.64 -10.19
N VAL A 229 -25.93 0.42 -9.84
CA VAL A 229 -27.28 0.11 -9.42
C VAL A 229 -27.21 -0.55 -8.06
N VAL A 230 -27.92 0.02 -7.11
CA VAL A 230 -27.88 -0.40 -5.71
C VAL A 230 -29.29 -0.50 -5.15
N CYS A 231 -29.55 -1.54 -4.37
CA CYS A 231 -30.81 -1.74 -3.66
C CYS A 231 -30.58 -1.76 -2.15
N LEU A 232 -31.23 -0.83 -1.44
CA LEU A 232 -31.32 -0.88 0.01
C LEU A 232 -32.42 -1.86 0.39
N ILE A 233 -32.06 -2.91 1.14
CA ILE A 233 -33.02 -3.84 1.75
C ILE A 233 -32.98 -3.60 3.26
N LEU A 234 -34.03 -2.96 3.77
CA LEU A 234 -34.09 -2.44 5.12
C LEU A 234 -35.02 -3.29 6.00
N ASP A 235 -34.48 -3.81 7.10
CA ASP A 235 -35.25 -4.50 8.12
C ASP A 235 -36.12 -3.49 8.90
N VAL A 236 -37.43 -3.76 8.93
CA VAL A 236 -38.42 -2.97 9.68
C VAL A 236 -39.21 -3.85 10.64
N SER A 237 -38.63 -4.99 11.06
CA SER A 237 -39.21 -5.91 12.03
C SER A 237 -39.33 -5.30 13.43
N GLY A 238 -40.15 -5.92 14.29
CA GLY A 238 -40.41 -5.38 15.63
C GLY A 238 -39.18 -5.21 16.50
N SER A 239 -38.12 -5.99 16.28
CA SER A 239 -36.86 -5.89 17.03
C SER A 239 -36.01 -4.66 16.65
N MET A 240 -36.27 -4.06 15.48
CA MET A 240 -35.68 -2.78 15.06
C MET A 240 -36.30 -1.57 15.75
N ALA A 241 -37.38 -1.71 16.53
CA ALA A 241 -38.09 -0.57 17.11
C ALA A 241 -37.22 0.24 18.09
N GLY A 242 -37.53 1.53 18.26
CA GLY A 242 -36.82 2.41 19.19
C GLY A 242 -35.64 3.13 18.53
N SER A 243 -34.45 3.04 19.14
CA SER A 243 -33.24 3.71 18.65
C SER A 243 -32.69 3.12 17.36
N ILE A 244 -32.85 1.80 17.14
CA ILE A 244 -32.26 1.09 15.99
C ILE A 244 -32.88 1.56 14.67
N ILE A 245 -34.21 1.63 14.56
CA ILE A 245 -34.88 2.14 13.35
C ILE A 245 -34.56 3.62 13.09
N LEU A 246 -34.27 4.40 14.14
CA LEU A 246 -33.82 5.78 14.01
C LEU A 246 -32.39 5.84 13.45
N LEU A 247 -31.47 5.03 13.97
CA LEU A 247 -30.10 4.89 13.45
C LEU A 247 -30.09 4.44 11.99
N GLN A 248 -30.90 3.44 11.64
CA GLN A 248 -31.08 3.00 10.25
C GLN A 248 -31.52 4.17 9.36
N GLN A 249 -32.52 4.95 9.78
CA GLN A 249 -32.99 6.10 9.00
C GLN A 249 -31.92 7.17 8.84
N GLN A 250 -31.20 7.50 9.92
CA GLN A 250 -30.12 8.50 9.89
C GLN A 250 -29.02 8.05 8.90
N ALA A 251 -28.62 6.79 8.96
CA ALA A 251 -27.54 6.26 8.12
C ALA A 251 -27.93 6.11 6.66
N ALA A 252 -29.12 5.59 6.38
CA ALA A 252 -29.66 5.55 5.02
C ALA A 252 -29.85 6.98 4.46
N THR A 253 -30.24 7.95 5.29
CA THR A 253 -30.32 9.37 4.89
C THR A 253 -28.95 9.89 4.48
N HIS A 254 -27.92 9.63 5.30
CA HIS A 254 -26.56 10.07 5.05
C HIS A 254 -26.00 9.44 3.76
N PHE A 255 -26.20 8.13 3.57
CA PHE A 255 -25.81 7.41 2.36
C PHE A 255 -26.45 7.97 1.09
N LEU A 256 -27.78 8.15 1.09
CA LEU A 256 -28.51 8.67 -0.07
C LEU A 256 -28.14 10.12 -0.39
N ARG A 257 -27.81 10.93 0.62
CA ARG A 257 -27.48 12.34 0.44
C ARG A 257 -26.03 12.55 0.01
N ILE A 258 -25.09 11.81 0.57
CA ILE A 258 -23.64 12.09 0.45
C ILE A 258 -22.91 11.07 -0.42
N TYR A 259 -23.16 9.77 -0.21
CA TYR A 259 -22.31 8.70 -0.74
C TYR A 259 -22.75 8.12 -2.08
N ILE A 260 -24.05 8.12 -2.36
CA ILE A 260 -24.55 7.68 -3.66
C ILE A 260 -24.09 8.65 -4.75
N GLU A 261 -23.39 8.17 -5.76
CA GLU A 261 -22.95 8.99 -6.88
C GLU A 261 -24.10 9.43 -7.80
N ASP A 262 -23.91 10.55 -8.51
CA ASP A 262 -24.87 11.00 -9.52
C ASP A 262 -24.98 9.97 -10.65
N GLN A 263 -26.17 9.88 -11.25
CA GLN A 263 -26.55 8.87 -12.25
C GLN A 263 -26.62 7.41 -11.75
N ALA A 264 -26.29 7.13 -10.48
CA ALA A 264 -26.61 5.84 -9.88
C ALA A 264 -28.12 5.59 -9.88
N ARG A 265 -28.53 4.33 -9.87
CA ARG A 265 -29.94 3.91 -9.76
C ARG A 265 -30.17 3.25 -8.41
N VAL A 266 -31.08 3.79 -7.62
CA VAL A 266 -31.36 3.32 -6.26
C VAL A 266 -32.75 2.71 -6.15
N GLY A 267 -32.83 1.50 -5.59
CA GLY A 267 -34.07 0.86 -5.14
C GLY A 267 -34.16 0.83 -3.61
N ILE A 268 -35.38 0.87 -3.07
CA ILE A 268 -35.63 0.73 -1.63
C ILE A 268 -36.69 -0.35 -1.41
N VAL A 269 -36.32 -1.36 -0.65
CA VAL A 269 -37.15 -2.48 -0.23
C VAL A 269 -37.11 -2.54 1.29
N THR A 270 -38.24 -2.87 1.90
CA THR A 270 -38.33 -3.19 3.32
C THR A 270 -38.80 -4.62 3.53
N PHE A 271 -38.46 -5.21 4.66
CA PHE A 271 -39.01 -6.49 5.08
C PHE A 271 -39.31 -6.52 6.59
N SER A 272 -40.36 -7.25 6.95
CA SER A 272 -40.65 -7.69 8.30
C SER A 272 -41.42 -9.01 8.25
N THR A 273 -42.72 -9.00 8.51
CA THR A 273 -43.61 -10.15 8.27
C THR A 273 -43.72 -10.44 6.77
N ASP A 274 -43.77 -9.37 5.97
CA ASP A 274 -43.81 -9.39 4.51
C ASP A 274 -42.68 -8.52 3.95
N ALA A 275 -42.34 -8.69 2.66
CA ALA A 275 -41.40 -7.81 1.95
C ALA A 275 -42.17 -6.86 1.02
N SER A 276 -41.77 -5.59 0.98
CA SER A 276 -42.41 -4.57 0.15
C SER A 276 -41.39 -3.69 -0.56
N THR A 277 -41.65 -3.38 -1.84
CA THR A 277 -40.84 -2.41 -2.59
C THR A 277 -41.40 -1.01 -2.37
N LEU A 278 -40.72 -0.21 -1.55
CA LEU A 278 -41.09 1.20 -1.34
C LEU A 278 -40.81 2.03 -2.58
N ARG A 279 -39.69 1.73 -3.26
CA ARG A 279 -39.31 2.40 -4.49
C ARG A 279 -38.55 1.49 -5.42
N SER A 280 -39.02 1.40 -6.67
CA SER A 280 -38.27 0.79 -7.76
C SER A 280 -37.08 1.68 -8.16
N LEU A 281 -36.12 1.11 -8.88
CA LEU A 281 -34.89 1.79 -9.31
C LEU A 281 -35.14 3.18 -9.87
N THR A 282 -34.64 4.17 -9.14
CA THR A 282 -34.75 5.59 -9.46
C THR A 282 -33.35 6.14 -9.71
N THR A 283 -33.15 6.78 -10.87
CA THR A 283 -31.87 7.42 -11.21
C THR A 283 -31.68 8.68 -10.38
N ILE A 284 -30.47 8.88 -9.85
CA ILE A 284 -30.09 10.06 -9.07
C ILE A 284 -29.65 11.17 -10.03
N ASP A 285 -30.57 12.08 -10.35
CA ASP A 285 -30.36 13.18 -11.30
C ASP A 285 -30.30 14.56 -10.63
N SER A 286 -30.64 14.64 -9.35
CA SER A 286 -30.74 15.89 -8.60
C SER A 286 -30.84 15.66 -7.09
N ASP A 287 -30.53 16.69 -6.31
CA ASP A 287 -30.74 16.68 -4.86
C ASP A 287 -32.22 16.53 -4.49
N ILE A 288 -33.14 17.00 -5.35
CA ILE A 288 -34.58 16.81 -5.16
C ILE A 288 -34.93 15.32 -5.19
N THR A 289 -34.33 14.56 -6.11
CA THR A 289 -34.52 13.11 -6.18
C THR A 289 -33.97 12.41 -4.94
N ARG A 290 -32.81 12.83 -4.43
CA ARG A 290 -32.26 12.31 -3.16
C ARG A 290 -33.22 12.55 -2.00
N GLU A 291 -33.71 13.78 -1.83
CA GLU A 291 -34.65 14.14 -0.77
C GLU A 291 -36.00 13.41 -0.90
N ASN A 292 -36.46 13.14 -2.12
CA ASN A 292 -37.66 12.34 -2.35
C ASN A 292 -37.48 10.88 -1.92
N LEU A 293 -36.30 10.28 -2.13
CA LEU A 293 -35.97 8.94 -1.64
C LEU A 293 -35.86 8.92 -0.11
N ILE A 294 -35.20 9.91 0.49
CA ILE A 294 -35.05 10.05 1.95
C ILE A 294 -36.41 10.09 2.65
N LYS A 295 -37.39 10.82 2.08
CA LYS A 295 -38.76 10.89 2.63
C LYS A 295 -39.49 9.53 2.67
N LEU A 296 -39.06 8.56 1.87
CA LEU A 296 -39.64 7.21 1.83
C LEU A 296 -39.05 6.27 2.88
N LEU A 297 -37.96 6.64 3.54
CA LEU A 297 -37.31 5.77 4.52
C LEU A 297 -38.27 5.39 5.66
N PRO A 298 -38.25 4.13 6.11
CA PRO A 298 -39.22 3.61 7.07
C PRO A 298 -39.04 4.25 8.44
N LYS A 299 -40.16 4.69 9.05
CA LYS A 299 -40.16 5.41 10.34
C LYS A 299 -40.52 4.57 11.55
N VAL A 300 -41.14 3.42 11.30
CA VAL A 300 -41.71 2.54 12.32
C VAL A 300 -41.31 1.11 12.00
N ALA A 301 -41.12 0.32 13.05
CA ALA A 301 -40.73 -1.06 12.93
C ALA A 301 -41.72 -1.94 13.70
N SER A 302 -42.17 -3.03 13.07
CA SER A 302 -43.17 -3.96 13.61
C SER A 302 -43.21 -5.25 12.78
N GLY A 303 -43.80 -6.30 13.36
CA GLY A 303 -43.92 -7.60 12.69
C GLY A 303 -42.76 -8.54 13.01
N SER A 304 -42.78 -9.72 12.38
CA SER A 304 -41.71 -10.71 12.50
C SER A 304 -40.51 -10.31 11.62
N THR A 305 -39.45 -11.11 11.64
CA THR A 305 -38.19 -10.83 10.93
C THR A 305 -37.94 -11.90 9.87
N ASN A 306 -38.72 -11.86 8.78
CA ASN A 306 -38.62 -12.85 7.70
C ASN A 306 -37.58 -12.41 6.66
N MET A 307 -36.30 -12.68 6.93
CA MET A 307 -35.19 -12.25 6.09
C MET A 307 -35.20 -12.88 4.71
N CYS A 308 -35.67 -14.12 4.58
CA CYS A 308 -35.77 -14.79 3.28
C CYS A 308 -36.75 -14.10 2.34
N LEU A 309 -37.78 -13.41 2.86
CA LEU A 309 -38.66 -12.59 2.03
C LEU A 309 -37.94 -11.35 1.49
N GLY A 310 -37.11 -10.70 2.33
CA GLY A 310 -36.22 -9.62 1.90
C GLY A 310 -35.25 -10.10 0.81
N LEU A 311 -34.55 -11.21 1.07
CA LEU A 311 -33.62 -11.82 0.12
C LEU A 311 -34.31 -12.34 -1.15
N SER A 312 -35.59 -12.71 -1.11
CA SER A 312 -36.32 -13.07 -2.33
C SER A 312 -36.51 -11.90 -3.31
N GLN A 313 -36.37 -10.65 -2.83
CA GLN A 313 -36.40 -9.49 -3.72
C GLN A 313 -35.09 -9.35 -4.52
N VAL A 314 -34.00 -10.02 -4.10
CA VAL A 314 -32.71 -10.07 -4.81
C VAL A 314 -32.89 -10.60 -6.23
N TYR A 315 -33.72 -11.62 -6.46
CA TYR A 315 -33.93 -12.20 -7.80
C TYR A 315 -34.57 -11.26 -8.82
N ARG A 316 -35.12 -10.12 -8.38
CA ARG A 316 -35.71 -9.10 -9.25
C ARG A 316 -34.70 -8.02 -9.64
N VAL A 317 -33.46 -8.14 -9.15
CA VAL A 317 -32.50 -7.06 -8.92
C VAL A 317 -31.09 -7.62 -9.19
N LEU A 318 -30.62 -7.56 -10.45
CA LEU A 318 -29.25 -7.98 -10.84
C LEU A 318 -28.21 -6.92 -10.42
N TYR A 319 -28.07 -6.64 -9.12
CA TYR A 319 -27.42 -5.42 -8.63
C TYR A 319 -26.60 -5.62 -7.35
N GLU A 320 -25.93 -4.55 -6.92
CA GLU A 320 -25.36 -4.42 -5.58
C GLU A 320 -26.48 -4.25 -4.55
N ILE A 321 -26.37 -4.92 -3.41
CA ILE A 321 -27.39 -4.96 -2.37
C ILE A 321 -26.75 -4.57 -1.05
N ILE A 322 -27.42 -3.66 -0.34
CA ILE A 322 -27.09 -3.32 1.05
C ILE A 322 -28.22 -3.84 1.92
N PHE A 323 -27.97 -4.96 2.58
CA PHE A 323 -28.90 -5.67 3.44
C PHE A 323 -28.65 -5.25 4.89
N LEU A 324 -29.58 -4.51 5.48
CA LEU A 324 -29.40 -3.92 6.80
C LEU A 324 -30.45 -4.46 7.78
N THR A 325 -29.99 -5.06 8.89
CA THR A 325 -30.80 -5.83 9.84
C THR A 325 -30.18 -5.83 11.24
N ASP A 326 -30.96 -6.16 12.27
CA ASP A 326 -30.43 -6.46 13.60
C ASP A 326 -29.96 -7.92 13.76
N GLY A 327 -30.13 -8.75 12.73
CA GLY A 327 -29.63 -10.13 12.72
C GLY A 327 -30.61 -11.17 13.27
N LEU A 328 -31.75 -10.76 13.83
CA LEU A 328 -32.69 -11.65 14.53
C LEU A 328 -33.75 -12.26 13.62
N ALA A 329 -33.40 -13.26 12.82
CA ALA A 329 -34.39 -13.88 11.92
C ALA A 329 -35.41 -14.75 12.65
N THR A 330 -36.68 -14.65 12.22
CA THR A 330 -37.74 -15.59 12.59
C THR A 330 -37.88 -16.76 11.63
N ASP A 331 -37.27 -16.66 10.44
CA ASP A 331 -37.22 -17.70 9.43
C ASP A 331 -35.82 -18.38 9.34
N ASN A 332 -35.71 -19.41 8.51
CA ASN A 332 -34.46 -20.15 8.35
C ASN A 332 -33.60 -19.56 7.22
N ILE A 333 -32.74 -18.59 7.56
CA ILE A 333 -31.83 -17.94 6.61
C ILE A 333 -30.96 -18.95 5.86
N ALA A 334 -30.48 -20.00 6.53
CA ALA A 334 -29.64 -21.03 5.89
C ALA A 334 -30.36 -21.76 4.74
N GLY A 335 -31.69 -21.75 4.72
CA GLY A 335 -32.49 -22.28 3.62
C GLY A 335 -32.53 -21.40 2.36
N CYS A 336 -32.35 -20.09 2.49
CA CYS A 336 -32.48 -19.14 1.38
C CYS A 336 -31.16 -18.45 0.97
N ALA A 337 -30.18 -18.36 1.88
CA ALA A 337 -28.86 -17.79 1.60
C ALA A 337 -28.13 -18.44 0.40
N PRO A 338 -28.15 -19.78 0.20
CA PRO A 338 -27.49 -20.39 -0.97
C PRO A 338 -28.01 -19.88 -2.31
N SER A 339 -29.31 -19.55 -2.38
CA SER A 339 -29.91 -19.04 -3.61
C SER A 339 -29.58 -17.55 -3.81
N ALA A 340 -29.45 -16.77 -2.73
CA ALA A 340 -28.93 -15.39 -2.80
C ALA A 340 -27.46 -15.37 -3.25
N ILE A 341 -26.62 -16.29 -2.77
CA ILE A 341 -25.23 -16.45 -3.20
C ILE A 341 -25.12 -16.79 -4.69
N GLN A 342 -26.09 -17.54 -5.23
CA GLN A 342 -26.13 -17.92 -6.65
C GLN A 342 -26.79 -16.87 -7.56
N SER A 343 -27.20 -15.71 -7.03
CA SER A 343 -27.94 -14.69 -7.78
C SER A 343 -27.08 -13.75 -8.63
N ASP A 344 -25.75 -13.92 -8.61
CA ASP A 344 -24.74 -13.02 -9.18
C ASP A 344 -24.76 -11.57 -8.61
N ALA A 345 -25.60 -11.29 -7.61
CA ALA A 345 -25.60 -10.03 -6.86
C ALA A 345 -24.43 -9.95 -5.89
N ILE A 346 -23.92 -8.74 -5.66
CA ILE A 346 -22.95 -8.45 -4.60
C ILE A 346 -23.73 -7.99 -3.38
N ILE A 347 -23.62 -8.71 -2.27
CA ILE A 347 -24.46 -8.47 -1.09
C ILE A 347 -23.61 -7.99 0.08
N HIS A 348 -23.73 -6.71 0.40
CA HIS A 348 -23.22 -6.14 1.63
C HIS A 348 -24.23 -6.37 2.75
N THR A 349 -23.75 -6.80 3.91
CA THR A 349 -24.59 -7.00 5.10
C THR A 349 -24.13 -6.04 6.19
N LEU A 350 -25.06 -5.21 6.67
CA LEU A 350 -24.89 -4.31 7.81
C LEU A 350 -25.74 -4.82 8.98
N ALA A 351 -25.08 -5.30 10.04
CA ALA A 351 -25.75 -5.92 11.19
C ALA A 351 -25.60 -5.07 12.46
N PHE A 352 -26.69 -4.87 13.20
CA PHE A 352 -26.66 -4.14 14.49
C PHE A 352 -26.29 -4.99 15.71
N SER A 353 -26.35 -6.33 15.60
CA SER A 353 -26.05 -7.22 16.73
C SER A 353 -25.25 -8.45 16.31
N ASP A 354 -24.53 -9.00 17.29
CA ASP A 354 -23.76 -10.25 17.22
C ASP A 354 -24.65 -11.48 17.00
N LYS A 355 -25.97 -11.32 17.18
CA LYS A 355 -26.99 -12.35 16.93
C LYS A 355 -27.24 -12.59 15.45
N ALA A 356 -26.60 -11.81 14.57
CA ALA A 356 -26.63 -12.03 13.13
C ALA A 356 -26.18 -13.45 12.79
N SER A 357 -27.01 -14.17 12.04
CA SER A 357 -26.69 -15.51 11.58
C SER A 357 -25.38 -15.54 10.80
N SER A 358 -24.55 -16.56 11.04
CA SER A 358 -23.34 -16.83 10.26
C SER A 358 -23.60 -16.92 8.75
N ALA A 359 -24.83 -17.27 8.34
CA ALA A 359 -25.24 -17.29 6.94
C ALA A 359 -25.19 -15.90 6.29
N LEU A 360 -25.42 -14.81 7.04
CA LEU A 360 -25.34 -13.45 6.51
C LEU A 360 -23.89 -13.03 6.23
N LYS A 361 -22.95 -13.50 7.06
CA LYS A 361 -21.51 -13.31 6.87
C LYS A 361 -21.01 -14.13 5.67
N GLU A 362 -21.38 -15.41 5.61
CA GLU A 362 -21.06 -16.29 4.48
C GLU A 362 -21.60 -15.74 3.15
N MET A 363 -22.80 -15.17 3.16
CA MET A 363 -23.40 -14.56 1.99
C MET A 363 -22.59 -13.36 1.48
N ALA A 364 -22.18 -12.46 2.38
CA ALA A 364 -21.35 -11.32 1.99
C ALA A 364 -20.01 -11.78 1.41
N ASP A 365 -19.30 -12.65 2.12
CA ASP A 365 -18.01 -13.21 1.69
C ASP A 365 -18.10 -13.90 0.31
N LYS A 366 -19.05 -14.82 0.14
CA LYS A 366 -19.18 -15.59 -1.12
C LYS A 366 -19.68 -14.77 -2.32
N THR A 367 -20.29 -13.60 -2.08
CA THR A 367 -20.72 -12.69 -3.14
C THR A 367 -19.72 -11.56 -3.41
N GLY A 368 -18.60 -11.50 -2.68
CA GLY A 368 -17.63 -10.39 -2.75
C GLY A 368 -18.15 -9.09 -2.15
N GLY A 369 -19.19 -9.16 -1.32
CA GLY A 369 -19.69 -8.06 -0.52
C GLY A 369 -18.95 -7.94 0.81
N LYS A 370 -19.32 -6.93 1.60
CA LYS A 370 -18.73 -6.66 2.91
C LYS A 370 -19.72 -7.01 4.01
N PHE A 371 -19.26 -7.68 5.06
CA PHE A 371 -20.00 -7.82 6.30
C PHE A 371 -19.46 -6.81 7.30
N ILE A 372 -20.34 -5.95 7.82
CA ILE A 372 -19.97 -4.94 8.81
C ILE A 372 -20.92 -5.03 10.00
N TYR A 373 -20.33 -5.16 11.17
CA TYR A 373 -21.01 -4.97 12.44
C TYR A 373 -21.03 -3.48 12.77
N ALA A 374 -22.19 -2.95 13.13
CA ALA A 374 -22.34 -1.59 13.58
C ALA A 374 -23.06 -1.58 14.93
N SER A 375 -22.37 -1.10 15.96
CA SER A 375 -22.93 -0.90 17.30
C SER A 375 -24.23 -0.09 17.24
N ASP A 376 -25.22 -0.49 18.04
CA ASP A 376 -26.46 0.27 18.23
C ASP A 376 -26.30 1.40 19.26
N GLU A 377 -25.11 1.55 19.84
CA GLU A 377 -24.76 2.67 20.70
C GLU A 377 -24.59 3.97 19.90
N LEU A 378 -25.31 5.02 20.31
CA LEU A 378 -25.25 6.35 19.69
C LEU A 378 -23.91 7.08 19.86
N THR A 379 -22.98 6.55 20.64
CA THR A 379 -21.59 7.05 20.67
C THR A 379 -20.75 6.53 19.52
N SER A 380 -21.21 5.49 18.82
CA SER A 380 -20.50 4.89 17.70
C SER A 380 -20.98 5.50 16.38
N ASN A 381 -20.02 5.86 15.52
CA ASN A 381 -20.30 6.24 14.14
C ASN A 381 -20.23 5.07 13.16
N GLN A 382 -20.03 3.85 13.67
CA GLN A 382 -19.80 2.65 12.86
C GLN A 382 -20.83 2.45 11.75
N LEU A 383 -22.11 2.76 11.97
CA LEU A 383 -23.10 2.58 10.92
C LEU A 383 -22.93 3.59 9.76
N MET A 384 -22.62 4.85 10.07
CA MET A 384 -22.36 5.89 9.07
C MET A 384 -21.09 5.56 8.28
N ASP A 385 -20.06 5.18 9.03
CA ASP A 385 -18.75 4.74 8.58
C ASP A 385 -18.86 3.48 7.71
N ALA A 386 -19.75 2.56 8.07
CA ALA A 386 -20.05 1.38 7.26
C ALA A 386 -20.58 1.79 5.90
N PHE A 387 -21.58 2.66 5.81
CA PHE A 387 -22.08 3.17 4.53
C PHE A 387 -21.01 3.93 3.73
N ALA A 388 -20.16 4.70 4.39
CA ALA A 388 -19.03 5.36 3.76
C ALA A 388 -18.07 4.34 3.10
N SER A 389 -17.78 3.24 3.80
CA SER A 389 -16.92 2.15 3.30
C SER A 389 -17.51 1.36 2.12
N LEU A 390 -18.83 1.49 1.89
CA LEU A 390 -19.56 0.92 0.74
C LEU A 390 -19.56 1.87 -0.47
N THR A 391 -18.86 3.00 -0.39
CA THR A 391 -18.65 3.88 -1.55
C THR A 391 -17.74 3.16 -2.54
N LEU A 392 -18.17 3.08 -3.80
CA LEU A 392 -17.41 2.40 -4.85
C LEU A 392 -16.77 3.42 -5.76
N SER A 393 -15.44 3.37 -5.88
CA SER A 393 -14.72 4.31 -6.70
C SER A 393 -15.13 4.24 -8.17
N THR A 394 -15.53 5.39 -8.72
CA THR A 394 -15.92 5.55 -10.12
C THR A 394 -14.72 5.60 -11.07
N GLY A 395 -13.50 5.64 -10.51
CA GLY A 395 -12.26 5.95 -11.22
C GLY A 395 -11.99 7.46 -11.30
N ASP A 396 -13.01 8.29 -11.06
CA ASP A 396 -12.86 9.73 -10.89
C ASP A 396 -12.93 10.10 -9.40
N TYR A 397 -11.78 10.02 -8.75
CA TYR A 397 -11.62 10.38 -7.33
C TYR A 397 -12.00 11.82 -7.02
N THR A 398 -12.05 12.72 -8.02
CA THR A 398 -12.47 14.11 -7.79
C THR A 398 -13.96 14.22 -7.50
N LYS A 399 -14.75 13.24 -7.99
CA LYS A 399 -16.20 13.20 -7.81
C LYS A 399 -16.64 12.37 -6.61
N GLU A 400 -15.70 11.77 -5.89
CA GLU A 400 -15.99 10.93 -4.73
C GLU A 400 -15.99 11.74 -3.42
N PRO A 401 -16.93 11.44 -2.49
CA PRO A 401 -16.90 12.03 -1.17
C PRO A 401 -15.73 11.46 -0.36
N VAL A 402 -15.12 12.31 0.44
CA VAL A 402 -14.01 12.01 1.34
C VAL A 402 -14.45 12.32 2.76
N GLN A 403 -14.28 11.34 3.65
CA GLN A 403 -14.56 11.52 5.06
C GLN A 403 -13.33 12.09 5.76
N LEU A 404 -13.50 13.27 6.36
CA LEU A 404 -12.43 13.99 7.05
C LEU A 404 -12.37 13.65 8.53
N GLU A 405 -13.53 13.43 9.15
CA GLU A 405 -13.67 13.16 10.58
C GLU A 405 -14.87 12.25 10.83
N SER A 406 -14.73 11.32 11.77
CA SER A 406 -15.85 10.55 12.33
C SER A 406 -15.59 10.24 13.79
N VAL A 407 -16.26 10.96 14.70
CA VAL A 407 -16.08 10.75 16.13
C VAL A 407 -17.38 10.87 16.89
N GLY A 408 -17.49 10.13 18.00
CA GLY A 408 -18.61 10.19 18.91
C GLY A 408 -18.18 10.25 20.37
N LYS A 409 -19.03 10.85 21.20
CA LYS A 409 -18.76 11.05 22.63
C LYS A 409 -20.05 11.20 23.42
N ARG A 410 -20.10 10.56 24.59
CA ARG A 410 -21.09 10.85 25.62
C ARG A 410 -20.55 11.92 26.57
N THR A 411 -21.30 13.00 26.75
CA THR A 411 -20.92 14.10 27.64
C THR A 411 -22.14 14.82 28.20
N SER A 412 -21.98 15.47 29.35
CA SER A 412 -22.95 16.40 29.92
C SER A 412 -22.49 17.86 29.86
N ASP A 413 -21.41 18.13 29.13
CA ASP A 413 -20.78 19.45 29.00
C ASP A 413 -20.40 19.72 27.53
N TRP A 414 -19.13 20.01 27.25
CA TRP A 414 -18.63 20.29 25.90
C TRP A 414 -18.15 19.04 25.17
N PHE A 415 -18.49 18.97 23.88
CA PHE A 415 -17.87 18.09 22.90
C PHE A 415 -17.21 18.94 21.82
N ASN A 416 -15.88 18.99 21.87
CA ASN A 416 -15.05 19.85 21.03
C ASN A 416 -14.10 19.00 20.19
N GLY A 417 -13.74 19.51 19.03
CA GLY A 417 -12.68 18.96 18.20
C GLY A 417 -12.32 19.88 17.05
N THR A 418 -11.35 19.45 16.27
CA THR A 418 -10.80 20.19 15.14
C THR A 418 -10.69 19.23 13.97
N VAL A 419 -11.13 19.67 12.79
CA VAL A 419 -10.96 18.95 11.53
C VAL A 419 -10.16 19.82 10.57
N SER A 420 -9.10 19.28 9.99
CA SER A 420 -8.25 20.00 9.04
C SER A 420 -8.73 19.75 7.60
N VAL A 421 -9.09 20.84 6.91
CA VAL A 421 -9.44 20.85 5.48
C VAL A 421 -8.23 21.34 4.70
N ASP A 422 -7.58 20.48 3.93
CA ASP A 422 -6.44 20.89 3.09
C ASP A 422 -6.90 21.44 1.73
N GLN A 423 -5.94 21.88 0.91
CA GLN A 423 -6.24 22.53 -0.38
C GLN A 423 -6.89 21.60 -1.42
N THR A 424 -6.79 20.28 -1.24
CA THR A 424 -7.29 19.29 -2.21
C THR A 424 -8.78 19.01 -2.02
N VAL A 425 -9.35 19.35 -0.86
CA VAL A 425 -10.77 19.18 -0.53
C VAL A 425 -11.43 20.51 -0.18
N GLY A 426 -12.75 20.57 -0.21
CA GLY A 426 -13.49 21.74 0.26
C GLY A 426 -14.87 21.89 -0.39
N ASN A 427 -15.09 21.30 -1.56
CA ASN A 427 -16.41 21.31 -2.18
C ASN A 427 -17.36 20.36 -1.45
N LYS A 428 -18.66 20.67 -1.46
CA LYS A 428 -19.71 19.90 -0.78
C LYS A 428 -19.38 19.56 0.69
N THR A 429 -18.62 20.42 1.36
CA THR A 429 -18.24 20.19 2.76
C THR A 429 -19.47 20.23 3.65
N SER A 430 -19.69 19.17 4.41
CA SER A 430 -20.85 19.01 5.28
C SER A 430 -20.44 18.50 6.66
N PHE A 431 -20.98 19.15 7.70
CA PHE A 431 -20.90 18.70 9.08
C PHE A 431 -22.27 18.12 9.46
N VAL A 432 -22.30 16.83 9.77
CA VAL A 432 -23.50 16.12 10.21
C VAL A 432 -23.32 15.76 11.67
N ILE A 433 -24.21 16.26 12.53
CA ILE A 433 -24.20 16.02 13.97
C ILE A 433 -25.47 15.28 14.36
N ILE A 434 -25.31 14.16 15.05
CA ILE A 434 -26.42 13.37 15.60
C ILE A 434 -26.40 13.46 17.12
N TYR A 435 -27.58 13.59 17.73
CA TYR A 435 -27.72 13.68 19.18
C TYR A 435 -28.77 12.71 19.73
N GLU A 436 -28.58 12.25 20.97
CA GLU A 436 -29.43 11.21 21.57
C GLU A 436 -30.73 11.74 22.19
N ILE A 437 -30.68 12.83 22.97
CA ILE A 437 -31.82 13.21 23.83
C ILE A 437 -32.35 14.60 23.49
N ARG A 438 -31.52 15.63 23.65
CA ARG A 438 -31.91 17.04 23.55
C ARG A 438 -31.07 17.75 22.52
N PHE A 439 -31.72 18.60 21.72
CA PHE A 439 -31.06 19.43 20.73
C PHE A 439 -29.97 20.31 21.39
N PRO A 440 -28.69 20.15 21.02
CA PRO A 440 -27.57 20.84 21.67
C PRO A 440 -27.35 22.24 21.09
N SER A 441 -26.49 23.02 21.76
CA SER A 441 -25.95 24.25 21.16
C SER A 441 -24.72 23.92 20.30
N VAL A 442 -24.73 24.29 19.03
CA VAL A 442 -23.67 23.93 18.08
C VAL A 442 -23.00 25.20 17.56
N TYR A 443 -21.67 25.22 17.64
CA TYR A 443 -20.81 26.26 17.10
C TYR A 443 -19.75 25.61 16.22
N ILE A 444 -19.63 26.08 14.98
CA ILE A 444 -18.56 25.66 14.06
C ILE A 444 -17.84 26.92 13.60
N GLN A 445 -16.53 26.96 13.75
CA GLN A 445 -15.69 28.11 13.42
C GLN A 445 -14.79 27.77 12.23
N SER A 446 -14.82 28.61 11.19
CA SER A 446 -13.90 28.52 10.05
C SER A 446 -12.47 28.96 10.42
N PRO A 447 -11.46 28.63 9.60
CA PRO A 447 -10.08 29.09 9.80
C PRO A 447 -9.95 30.62 9.89
N SER A 448 -10.69 31.36 9.06
CA SER A 448 -10.78 32.83 9.11
C SER A 448 -11.53 33.40 10.34
N GLY A 449 -12.15 32.55 11.15
CA GLY A 449 -12.83 32.92 12.38
C GLY A 449 -14.33 33.19 12.24
N SER A 450 -14.94 32.89 11.09
CA SER A 450 -16.40 32.98 10.92
C SER A 450 -17.10 31.88 11.73
N ILE A 451 -18.14 32.25 12.48
CA ILE A 451 -18.85 31.31 13.37
C ILE A 451 -20.23 30.99 12.79
N TYR A 452 -20.45 29.70 12.52
CA TYR A 452 -21.71 29.12 12.14
C TYR A 452 -22.43 28.61 13.39
N THR A 453 -23.69 29.01 13.53
CA THR A 453 -24.58 28.61 14.63
C THR A 453 -25.85 27.97 14.05
N GLN A 454 -26.83 27.67 14.89
CA GLN A 454 -28.07 27.01 14.50
C GLN A 454 -28.83 27.73 13.37
N THR A 455 -28.68 29.05 13.22
CA THR A 455 -29.33 29.81 12.14
C THR A 455 -28.78 29.49 10.76
N SER A 456 -27.57 28.93 10.70
CA SER A 456 -26.90 28.50 9.47
C SER A 456 -27.09 27.02 9.17
N MET A 457 -27.81 26.30 10.04
CA MET A 457 -27.90 24.83 10.02
C MET A 457 -29.33 24.39 9.76
N SER A 458 -29.49 23.26 9.08
CA SER A 458 -30.78 22.56 9.01
C SER A 458 -30.90 21.58 10.18
N HIS A 459 -32.02 21.64 10.90
CA HIS A 459 -32.32 20.74 12.01
C HIS A 459 -33.52 19.86 11.69
N ASP A 460 -33.32 18.54 11.78
CA ASP A 460 -34.41 17.57 11.79
C ASP A 460 -34.57 17.03 13.22
N GLY A 461 -35.62 17.50 13.90
CA GLY A 461 -35.91 17.09 15.27
C GLY A 461 -36.43 15.66 15.41
N LEU A 462 -36.96 15.06 14.34
CA LEU A 462 -37.42 13.67 14.34
C LEU A 462 -36.24 12.72 14.16
N LEU A 463 -35.34 13.05 13.22
CA LEU A 463 -34.10 12.32 13.01
C LEU A 463 -33.03 12.67 14.05
N LYS A 464 -33.23 13.69 14.89
CA LYS A 464 -32.23 14.21 15.84
C LYS A 464 -30.89 14.50 15.15
N THR A 465 -30.96 15.12 13.98
CA THR A 465 -29.81 15.42 13.12
C THR A 465 -29.73 16.92 12.88
N VAL A 466 -28.51 17.45 12.97
CA VAL A 466 -28.16 18.82 12.61
C VAL A 466 -27.18 18.73 11.44
N THR A 467 -27.43 19.50 10.39
CA THR A 467 -26.54 19.52 9.22
C THR A 467 -26.16 20.96 8.90
N LEU A 468 -24.85 21.19 8.80
CA LEU A 468 -24.28 22.40 8.23
C LEU A 468 -23.67 22.05 6.88
N ASN A 469 -24.18 22.65 5.80
CA ASN A 469 -23.54 22.59 4.49
C ASN A 469 -22.79 23.89 4.26
N ILE A 470 -21.49 23.80 4.00
CA ILE A 470 -20.67 24.98 3.68
C ILE A 470 -20.98 25.42 2.25
N PRO A 471 -21.39 26.68 2.03
CA PRO A 471 -21.67 27.15 0.69
C PRO A 471 -20.38 27.30 -0.12
N GLY A 472 -20.37 26.76 -1.34
CA GLY A 472 -19.21 26.80 -2.23
C GLY A 472 -18.08 25.89 -1.77
N THR A 473 -16.84 26.37 -1.90
CA THR A 473 -15.63 25.65 -1.46
C THR A 473 -15.27 26.11 -0.04
N ALA A 474 -15.17 25.17 0.88
CA ALA A 474 -14.73 25.44 2.25
C ALA A 474 -13.28 25.97 2.26
N GLU A 475 -13.03 26.92 3.17
CA GLU A 475 -11.71 27.50 3.40
C GLU A 475 -10.71 26.43 3.89
N PRO A 476 -9.50 26.34 3.29
CA PRO A 476 -8.45 25.48 3.80
C PRO A 476 -7.96 25.92 5.18
N GLY A 477 -7.69 24.96 6.06
CA GLY A 477 -7.19 25.13 7.42
C GLY A 477 -8.01 24.38 8.45
N ASP A 478 -7.78 24.71 9.71
CA ASP A 478 -8.41 24.04 10.86
C ASP A 478 -9.79 24.61 11.16
N TRP A 479 -10.81 23.78 10.99
CA TRP A 479 -12.18 24.06 11.38
C TRP A 479 -12.43 23.52 12.78
N LYS A 480 -12.93 24.36 13.68
CA LYS A 480 -13.19 23.98 15.08
C LYS A 480 -14.67 23.81 15.29
N TYR A 481 -15.09 22.69 15.87
CA TYR A 481 -16.47 22.50 16.31
C TYR A 481 -16.55 22.44 17.83
N SER A 482 -17.64 22.96 18.36
CA SER A 482 -17.93 22.97 19.79
C SER A 482 -19.42 22.78 20.00
N ILE A 483 -19.77 21.66 20.63
CA ILE A 483 -21.15 21.25 20.88
C ILE A 483 -21.36 21.27 22.39
N GLN A 484 -22.31 22.09 22.85
CA GLN A 484 -22.61 22.23 24.27
C GLN A 484 -23.96 21.57 24.59
N THR A 485 -23.97 20.78 25.67
CA THR A 485 -25.18 20.21 26.26
C THR A 485 -25.21 20.44 27.76
N THR A 486 -26.41 20.41 28.34
CA THR A 486 -26.62 20.43 29.79
C THR A 486 -27.12 19.09 30.34
N SER A 487 -27.46 18.15 29.45
CA SER A 487 -27.84 16.78 29.79
C SER A 487 -26.78 15.80 29.32
N ASN A 488 -26.49 14.80 30.14
CA ASN A 488 -25.63 13.69 29.75
C ASN A 488 -26.26 12.94 28.56
N GLN A 489 -25.66 13.05 27.39
CA GLN A 489 -26.16 12.42 26.17
C GLN A 489 -25.02 12.11 25.20
N ALA A 490 -25.26 11.15 24.30
CA ALA A 490 -24.35 10.84 23.21
C ALA A 490 -24.50 11.83 22.04
N PHE A 491 -23.35 12.14 21.43
CA PHE A 491 -23.25 12.84 20.17
C PHE A 491 -22.34 12.10 19.23
N THR A 492 -22.62 12.23 17.94
CA THR A 492 -21.63 11.97 16.91
C THR A 492 -21.52 13.14 15.96
N ILE A 493 -20.34 13.27 15.36
CA ILE A 493 -20.05 14.21 14.29
C ILE A 493 -19.35 13.47 13.16
N THR A 494 -19.85 13.69 11.96
CA THR A 494 -19.24 13.21 10.71
C THR A 494 -19.02 14.40 9.81
N VAL A 495 -17.78 14.58 9.36
CA VAL A 495 -17.40 15.65 8.45
C VAL A 495 -16.99 15.02 7.13
N THR A 496 -17.67 15.42 6.06
CA THR A 496 -17.40 14.95 4.70
C THR A 496 -17.09 16.13 3.80
N SER A 497 -16.29 15.90 2.78
CA SER A 497 -15.94 16.88 1.76
C SER A 497 -15.73 16.19 0.42
N GLN A 498 -15.43 16.97 -0.61
CA GLN A 498 -15.14 16.52 -1.96
C GLN A 498 -13.98 17.35 -2.51
N ALA A 499 -13.34 16.86 -3.58
CA ALA A 499 -12.25 17.57 -4.23
C ALA A 499 -12.62 19.04 -4.50
N SER A 500 -11.73 19.95 -4.09
CA SER A 500 -11.91 21.39 -4.29
C SER A 500 -11.85 21.77 -5.78
N ARG A 501 -11.21 20.93 -6.59
CA ARG A 501 -10.99 21.11 -8.03
C ARG A 501 -11.21 19.81 -8.79
N ASP A 502 -11.66 19.94 -10.03
CA ASP A 502 -11.94 18.81 -10.92
C ASP A 502 -10.69 18.19 -11.56
N ASP A 503 -9.52 18.81 -11.39
CA ASP A 503 -8.23 18.36 -11.95
C ASP A 503 -7.24 17.86 -10.89
N VAL A 504 -7.60 17.95 -9.61
CA VAL A 504 -6.75 17.54 -8.48
C VAL A 504 -7.52 16.56 -7.61
N PRO A 505 -7.21 15.25 -7.67
CA PRO A 505 -7.85 14.28 -6.77
C PRO A 505 -7.43 14.55 -5.32
N PRO A 506 -8.31 14.25 -4.35
CA PRO A 506 -8.03 14.50 -2.96
C PRO A 506 -7.02 13.48 -2.41
N ILE A 507 -6.36 13.83 -1.31
CA ILE A 507 -5.68 12.84 -0.46
C ILE A 507 -6.76 11.88 0.07
N ILE A 508 -6.51 10.58 0.03
CA ILE A 508 -7.42 9.55 0.53
C ILE A 508 -6.68 8.56 1.42
N VAL A 509 -7.44 7.89 2.28
CA VAL A 509 -6.97 6.76 3.07
C VAL A 509 -7.73 5.53 2.60
N LYS A 510 -7.01 4.45 2.29
CA LYS A 510 -7.57 3.13 2.04
C LYS A 510 -7.14 2.20 3.15
N THR A 511 -8.02 1.29 3.54
CA THR A 511 -7.75 0.30 4.58
C THR A 511 -7.97 -1.11 4.04
N HIS A 512 -7.18 -2.06 4.54
CA HIS A 512 -7.29 -3.47 4.17
C HIS A 512 -6.93 -4.35 5.38
N MET A 513 -7.53 -5.52 5.48
CA MET A 513 -7.26 -6.52 6.52
C MET A 513 -6.81 -7.81 5.85
N ASN A 514 -5.81 -8.49 6.41
CA ASN A 514 -5.29 -9.74 5.82
C ASN A 514 -6.32 -10.89 5.80
N GLN A 515 -7.28 -10.90 6.73
CA GLN A 515 -8.30 -11.95 6.85
C GLN A 515 -9.55 -11.46 7.62
N GLN A 516 -10.71 -12.08 7.38
CA GLN A 516 -11.96 -11.76 8.08
C GLN A 516 -12.28 -12.70 9.27
N PHE A 517 -11.52 -13.78 9.39
CA PHE A 517 -11.68 -14.79 10.42
C PHE A 517 -10.31 -15.16 10.96
N ASN A 518 -10.22 -15.34 12.28
CA ASN A 518 -9.01 -15.74 12.94
C ASN A 518 -9.33 -16.78 14.02
N ASP A 519 -8.67 -17.93 13.96
CA ASP A 519 -8.79 -19.02 14.94
C ASP A 519 -7.66 -19.01 16.00
N GLY A 520 -6.81 -17.98 15.96
CA GLY A 520 -5.60 -17.83 16.76
C GLY A 520 -4.36 -18.48 16.14
N SER A 521 -4.44 -19.07 14.95
CA SER A 521 -3.28 -19.70 14.29
C SER A 521 -2.34 -18.72 13.57
N LYS A 522 -2.82 -17.53 13.25
CA LYS A 522 -2.09 -16.46 12.54
C LYS A 522 -2.49 -15.09 13.09
N PRO A 523 -1.66 -14.05 12.95
CA PRO A 523 -2.02 -12.72 13.40
C PRO A 523 -3.07 -12.03 12.51
N MET A 524 -3.82 -11.10 13.11
CA MET A 524 -4.59 -10.11 12.38
C MET A 524 -3.70 -8.93 12.02
N ILE A 525 -3.69 -8.52 10.75
CA ILE A 525 -2.87 -7.39 10.26
C ILE A 525 -3.79 -6.33 9.65
N VAL A 526 -3.62 -5.09 10.10
CA VAL A 526 -4.33 -3.90 9.60
C VAL A 526 -3.39 -3.12 8.68
N PHE A 527 -3.78 -2.96 7.43
CA PHE A 527 -3.08 -2.11 6.47
C PHE A 527 -3.81 -0.80 6.28
N ALA A 528 -3.05 0.29 6.17
CA ALA A 528 -3.55 1.59 5.74
C ALA A 528 -2.63 2.16 4.65
N GLU A 529 -3.23 2.75 3.62
CA GLU A 529 -2.53 3.45 2.55
C GLU A 529 -3.02 4.90 2.53
N VAL A 530 -2.14 5.84 2.79
CA VAL A 530 -2.41 7.28 2.66
C VAL A 530 -1.78 7.74 1.34
N SER A 531 -2.61 8.12 0.37
CA SER A 531 -2.11 8.49 -0.95
C SER A 531 -2.94 9.59 -1.62
N GLN A 532 -2.31 10.33 -2.53
CA GLN A 532 -2.97 11.24 -3.46
C GLN A 532 -2.63 10.83 -4.88
N ASN A 533 -3.63 10.39 -5.67
CA ASN A 533 -3.40 9.93 -7.04
C ASN A 533 -2.30 8.85 -7.17
N TYR A 534 -2.34 7.84 -6.30
CA TYR A 534 -1.32 6.78 -6.17
C TYR A 534 0.06 7.23 -5.65
N ARG A 535 0.25 8.52 -5.36
CA ARG A 535 1.46 9.02 -4.69
C ARG A 535 1.33 8.81 -3.18
N PRO A 536 2.25 8.08 -2.52
CA PRO A 536 2.21 7.93 -1.08
C PRO A 536 2.40 9.29 -0.38
N VAL A 537 1.70 9.50 0.73
CA VAL A 537 1.94 10.62 1.63
C VAL A 537 2.89 10.15 2.73
N ILE A 538 4.11 10.68 2.72
CA ILE A 538 5.13 10.33 3.72
C ILE A 538 4.95 11.11 5.01
N ASN A 539 5.41 10.55 6.13
CA ASN A 539 5.30 11.10 7.48
C ASN A 539 3.85 11.33 7.96
N ALA A 540 2.89 10.59 7.37
CA ALA A 540 1.53 10.58 7.87
C ALA A 540 1.48 9.80 9.21
N GLU A 541 0.87 10.39 10.22
CA GLU A 541 0.59 9.70 11.48
C GLU A 541 -0.74 8.96 11.36
N VAL A 542 -0.70 7.62 11.40
CA VAL A 542 -1.89 6.79 11.18
C VAL A 542 -2.23 6.00 12.44
N TRP A 543 -3.48 6.15 12.87
CA TRP A 543 -4.05 5.43 14.01
C TRP A 543 -5.21 4.57 13.56
N ALA A 544 -5.18 3.29 13.91
CA ALA A 544 -6.31 2.38 13.77
C ALA A 544 -7.08 2.34 15.09
N THR A 545 -8.41 2.46 15.02
CA THR A 545 -9.30 2.30 16.19
C THR A 545 -10.11 1.03 15.98
N LEU A 546 -9.90 0.04 16.85
CA LEU A 546 -10.62 -1.22 16.89
C LEU A 546 -11.67 -1.14 17.99
N GLU A 547 -12.92 -1.42 17.65
CA GLU A 547 -14.03 -1.46 18.60
C GLU A 547 -14.61 -2.88 18.62
N SER A 548 -14.63 -3.51 19.79
CA SER A 548 -15.22 -4.84 19.97
C SER A 548 -16.74 -4.79 19.99
N GLU A 549 -17.38 -5.95 19.84
CA GLU A 549 -18.83 -6.09 19.97
C GLU A 549 -19.36 -5.64 21.35
N THR A 550 -18.52 -5.68 22.38
CA THR A 550 -18.84 -5.24 23.74
C THR A 550 -18.62 -3.74 23.96
N GLY A 551 -18.31 -2.97 22.91
CA GLY A 551 -18.03 -1.54 22.95
C GLY A 551 -16.66 -1.17 23.52
N SER A 552 -15.75 -2.14 23.67
CA SER A 552 -14.38 -1.86 24.13
C SER A 552 -13.55 -1.34 22.97
N VAL A 553 -12.94 -0.17 23.15
CA VAL A 553 -12.17 0.51 22.11
C VAL A 553 -10.67 0.35 22.41
N HIS A 554 -9.93 -0.09 21.40
CA HIS A 554 -8.48 -0.20 21.40
C HIS A 554 -7.92 0.64 20.24
N THR A 555 -6.90 1.44 20.53
CA THR A 555 -6.21 2.24 19.52
C THR A 555 -4.82 1.67 19.28
N LEU A 556 -4.46 1.51 18.01
CA LEU A 556 -3.18 1.00 17.54
C LEU A 556 -2.54 2.06 16.64
N GLN A 557 -1.30 2.45 16.92
CA GLN A 557 -0.53 3.24 15.98
C GLN A 557 0.01 2.33 14.88
N LEU A 558 -0.19 2.68 13.62
CA LEU A 558 0.45 1.98 12.50
C LEU A 558 1.84 2.60 12.31
N LEU A 559 2.88 1.81 12.55
CA LEU A 559 4.27 2.26 12.65
C LEU A 559 4.92 2.58 11.30
N ASP A 560 4.32 2.13 10.19
CA ASP A 560 4.75 2.51 8.85
C ASP A 560 4.36 3.98 8.59
N ASN A 561 5.36 4.86 8.63
CA ASN A 561 5.21 6.29 8.36
C ASN A 561 5.25 6.62 6.86
N GLY A 562 5.19 5.61 5.98
CA GLY A 562 5.33 5.76 4.54
C GLY A 562 6.74 6.11 4.07
N ALA A 563 7.70 6.29 4.99
CA ALA A 563 9.13 6.30 4.67
C ALA A 563 9.69 4.86 4.57
N GLY A 564 8.96 3.89 5.14
CA GLY A 564 9.03 2.52 4.67
C GLY A 564 8.61 2.50 3.20
N VAL A 565 9.46 2.00 2.33
CA VAL A 565 9.07 1.77 0.94
C VAL A 565 7.94 0.75 0.99
N VAL A 566 6.69 1.16 0.74
CA VAL A 566 5.68 0.23 0.24
C VAL A 566 6.33 -0.32 -1.02
N GLN A 567 6.89 -1.52 -0.95
CA GLN A 567 7.72 -2.06 -2.02
C GLN A 567 6.81 -2.53 -3.16
N LEU A 568 6.32 -1.53 -3.88
CA LEU A 568 5.81 -1.61 -5.24
C LEU A 568 7.02 -1.86 -6.15
N ASN A 569 6.79 -2.54 -7.28
CA ASN A 569 7.83 -2.85 -8.26
C ASN A 569 8.69 -1.59 -8.56
N PRO A 570 10.03 -1.71 -8.56
CA PRO A 570 10.91 -0.54 -8.61
C PRO A 570 10.80 0.24 -9.93
N PRO A 571 10.74 1.58 -9.88
CA PRO A 571 10.79 2.45 -11.06
C PRO A 571 12.23 2.86 -11.46
N LYS A 572 12.62 2.65 -12.73
CA LYS A 572 13.80 3.32 -13.33
C LYS A 572 13.40 4.54 -14.15
N PRO A 573 14.15 5.67 -14.23
CA PRO A 573 15.24 6.23 -13.39
C PRO A 573 14.72 7.29 -12.38
N PRO A 574 15.56 7.84 -11.48
CA PRO A 574 15.14 8.85 -10.53
C PRO A 574 14.80 10.15 -11.27
N VAL A 575 13.50 10.44 -11.36
CA VAL A 575 13.05 11.82 -11.33
C VAL A 575 13.10 12.20 -9.85
N SER A 576 13.77 13.30 -9.52
CA SER A 576 13.73 13.92 -8.21
C SER A 576 12.29 14.02 -7.73
N GLU A 577 11.86 13.10 -6.88
CA GLU A 577 10.57 13.21 -6.20
C GLU A 577 10.77 14.25 -5.11
N GLU A 578 10.21 15.45 -5.34
CA GLU A 578 9.87 16.29 -4.21
C GLU A 578 8.75 15.55 -3.46
N PRO A 579 8.94 15.22 -2.17
CA PRO A 579 7.87 14.68 -1.36
C PRO A 579 6.62 15.52 -1.52
N LEU A 580 5.47 14.89 -1.47
CA LEU A 580 4.21 15.61 -1.50
C LEU A 580 4.13 16.44 -0.20
N GLU A 581 4.57 17.69 -0.25
CA GLU A 581 4.47 18.64 0.86
C GLU A 581 3.00 19.04 1.02
N VAL A 582 2.26 18.21 1.75
CA VAL A 582 0.90 18.51 2.17
C VAL A 582 0.93 19.18 3.53
N GLY A 583 0.12 20.24 3.67
CA GLY A 583 -0.14 20.87 4.96
C GLY A 583 -0.89 19.93 5.91
N SER A 584 -1.37 20.45 7.04
CA SER A 584 -2.21 19.65 7.95
C SER A 584 -3.47 19.16 7.23
N PHE A 585 -3.79 17.88 7.40
CA PHE A 585 -5.00 17.27 6.88
C PHE A 585 -5.51 16.20 7.84
N THR A 586 -6.82 15.95 7.83
CA THR A 586 -7.43 14.80 8.50
C THR A 586 -8.16 13.95 7.46
N ARG A 587 -8.04 12.62 7.57
CA ARG A 587 -8.79 11.64 6.77
C ARG A 587 -9.21 10.48 7.64
N THR A 588 -10.40 9.96 7.39
CA THR A 588 -10.94 8.78 8.06
C THR A 588 -11.39 7.77 7.02
N ALA A 589 -11.09 6.49 7.25
CA ALA A 589 -11.57 5.38 6.43
C ALA A 589 -11.91 4.19 7.32
N THR A 590 -12.97 3.48 6.97
CA THR A 590 -13.50 2.37 7.77
C THR A 590 -13.10 1.05 7.15
N GLY A 591 -12.42 0.21 7.94
CA GLY A 591 -12.04 -1.15 7.56
C GLY A 591 -13.20 -2.15 7.68
N GLU A 592 -12.92 -3.42 7.36
CA GLU A 592 -13.88 -4.52 7.48
C GLU A 592 -14.01 -5.02 8.93
N SER A 593 -15.14 -5.63 9.27
CA SER A 593 -15.30 -6.35 10.54
C SER A 593 -14.70 -7.76 10.43
N PHE A 594 -13.96 -8.20 11.44
CA PHE A 594 -13.41 -9.55 11.53
C PHE A 594 -13.90 -10.26 12.79
N GLU A 595 -13.77 -11.57 12.81
CA GLU A 595 -14.15 -12.42 13.94
C GLU A 595 -12.96 -13.21 14.44
N VAL A 596 -12.76 -13.21 15.76
CA VAL A 596 -11.72 -13.98 16.43
C VAL A 596 -12.39 -15.10 17.23
N LYS A 597 -12.13 -16.36 16.86
CA LYS A 597 -12.63 -17.56 17.55
C LYS A 597 -11.46 -18.35 18.12
N LEU A 598 -11.13 -18.10 19.39
CA LEU A 598 -10.07 -18.84 20.07
C LEU A 598 -10.60 -20.21 20.55
N SER A 599 -9.88 -21.29 20.20
CA SER A 599 -10.20 -22.64 20.68
C SER A 599 -9.77 -22.89 22.14
N SER A 600 -8.91 -22.01 22.69
CA SER A 600 -8.39 -22.08 24.05
C SER A 600 -8.65 -20.79 24.83
N THR A 601 -8.72 -20.88 26.16
CA THR A 601 -8.84 -19.72 27.06
C THR A 601 -7.52 -19.01 27.30
N THR A 602 -6.39 -19.63 26.96
CA THR A 602 -5.08 -19.00 26.94
C THR A 602 -4.88 -18.33 25.57
N PRO A 603 -4.54 -17.03 25.52
CA PRO A 603 -4.13 -16.39 24.27
C PRO A 603 -2.98 -17.16 23.63
N PRO A 604 -2.97 -17.32 22.29
CA PRO A 604 -1.79 -17.84 21.60
C PRO A 604 -0.61 -16.90 21.85
N ASN A 605 0.54 -17.45 22.21
CA ASN A 605 1.80 -16.71 22.24
C ASN A 605 2.30 -16.57 20.80
N PHE A 606 2.47 -15.34 20.32
CA PHE A 606 3.02 -15.09 19.00
C PHE A 606 4.49 -14.71 19.15
N PRO A 607 5.44 -15.44 18.55
CA PRO A 607 6.84 -15.04 18.67
C PRO A 607 7.07 -13.63 18.09
N PRO A 608 8.17 -12.96 18.45
CA PRO A 608 8.53 -11.67 17.88
C PRO A 608 8.56 -11.72 16.35
N ASN A 609 8.24 -10.61 15.69
CA ASN A 609 8.25 -10.53 14.23
C ASN A 609 9.64 -10.82 13.65
N ARG A 610 9.65 -11.38 12.44
CA ARG A 610 10.88 -11.58 11.67
C ARG A 610 11.48 -10.23 11.28
N ILE A 611 12.75 -10.01 11.62
CA ILE A 611 13.51 -8.84 11.18
C ILE A 611 13.79 -8.96 9.68
N THR A 612 13.40 -7.98 8.87
CA THR A 612 13.58 -8.01 7.40
C THR A 612 14.51 -6.94 6.84
N ASP A 613 14.99 -6.04 7.69
CA ASP A 613 15.81 -4.89 7.36
C ASP A 613 17.19 -4.91 8.02
N LEU A 614 17.63 -6.06 8.53
CA LEU A 614 18.95 -6.20 9.15
C LEU A 614 20.03 -5.74 8.16
N SER A 615 20.87 -4.83 8.63
CA SER A 615 22.02 -4.31 7.91
C SER A 615 23.29 -4.52 8.72
N ALA A 616 24.41 -4.66 8.01
CA ALA A 616 25.71 -4.90 8.61
C ALA A 616 26.80 -4.14 7.88
N GLU A 617 27.62 -3.41 8.64
CA GLU A 617 28.75 -2.64 8.14
C GLU A 617 29.99 -2.94 8.97
N LEU A 618 31.14 -3.06 8.32
CA LEU A 618 32.41 -3.25 9.03
C LEU A 618 33.11 -1.91 9.21
N GLN A 619 33.30 -1.54 10.47
CA GLN A 619 34.05 -0.35 10.89
C GLN A 619 35.32 -0.80 11.59
N GLU A 620 36.44 -0.76 10.87
CA GLU A 620 37.74 -1.27 11.31
C GLU A 620 37.70 -2.74 11.75
N ASP A 621 37.75 -3.02 13.05
CA ASP A 621 37.68 -4.37 13.64
C ASP A 621 36.34 -4.63 14.36
N THR A 622 35.38 -3.71 14.19
CA THR A 622 34.03 -3.80 14.75
C THR A 622 33.00 -3.99 13.63
N VAL A 623 31.90 -4.66 13.95
CA VAL A 623 30.73 -4.72 13.07
C VAL A 623 29.64 -3.83 13.65
N PHE A 624 29.15 -2.90 12.86
CA PHE A 624 27.96 -2.11 13.13
C PHE A 624 26.76 -2.83 12.52
N LEU A 625 25.77 -3.15 13.35
CA LEU A 625 24.51 -3.77 12.94
C LEU A 625 23.37 -2.80 13.22
N SER A 626 22.42 -2.70 12.28
CA SER A 626 21.20 -1.91 12.46
C SER A 626 19.96 -2.65 11.93
N TRP A 627 18.84 -2.54 12.64
CA TRP A 627 17.56 -3.17 12.32
C TRP A 627 16.40 -2.49 13.06
N THR A 628 15.17 -2.73 12.64
CA THR A 628 13.97 -2.32 13.39
C THR A 628 13.66 -3.32 14.51
N ALA A 629 13.54 -2.84 15.75
CA ALA A 629 13.21 -3.66 16.92
C ALA A 629 11.85 -4.39 16.73
N PRO A 630 11.80 -5.72 16.90
CA PRO A 630 10.54 -6.45 17.00
C PRO A 630 9.96 -6.35 18.42
N GLY A 631 8.70 -6.75 18.57
CA GLY A 631 8.00 -6.79 19.86
C GLY A 631 8.31 -8.03 20.71
N GLU A 632 7.61 -8.13 21.84
CA GLU A 632 7.44 -9.38 22.59
C GLU A 632 6.55 -10.33 21.79
N ASP A 633 5.35 -9.84 21.46
CA ASP A 633 4.40 -10.50 20.57
C ASP A 633 4.36 -9.73 19.24
N LEU A 634 4.95 -10.29 18.18
CA LEU A 634 5.00 -9.69 16.84
C LEU A 634 5.66 -8.29 16.85
N ASP A 635 4.86 -7.23 16.76
CA ASP A 635 5.24 -5.81 16.75
C ASP A 635 4.74 -5.05 17.99
N GLN A 636 4.35 -5.77 19.06
CA GLN A 636 3.88 -5.19 20.31
C GLN A 636 4.82 -5.50 21.47
N GLY A 637 5.06 -4.51 22.33
CA GLY A 637 5.93 -4.65 23.49
C GLY A 637 7.41 -4.66 23.13
N THR A 638 8.21 -5.38 23.91
CA THR A 638 9.68 -5.37 23.82
C THR A 638 10.19 -6.80 23.85
N ALA A 639 10.99 -7.21 22.86
CA ALA A 639 11.63 -8.51 22.87
C ALA A 639 12.50 -8.70 24.14
N LYS A 640 12.57 -9.91 24.68
CA LYS A 640 13.38 -10.23 25.86
C LYS A 640 14.88 -10.14 25.55
N SER A 641 15.30 -10.68 24.42
CA SER A 641 16.71 -10.70 24.01
C SER A 641 16.89 -11.00 22.52
N TYR A 642 18.09 -10.69 22.02
CA TYR A 642 18.52 -11.08 20.68
C TYR A 642 19.60 -12.15 20.73
N GLU A 643 19.45 -13.17 19.88
CA GLU A 643 20.52 -14.08 19.50
C GLU A 643 21.06 -13.63 18.13
N ILE A 644 22.29 -13.11 18.12
CA ILE A 644 22.96 -12.67 16.90
C ILE A 644 24.04 -13.69 16.56
N ARG A 645 24.04 -14.17 15.31
CA ARG A 645 25.03 -15.12 14.81
C ARG A 645 25.67 -14.66 13.52
N TRP A 646 26.91 -15.09 13.31
CA TRP A 646 27.68 -14.77 12.12
C TRP A 646 28.39 -16.00 11.53
N SER A 647 28.72 -15.95 10.25
CA SER A 647 29.43 -17.01 9.53
C SER A 647 30.22 -16.45 8.34
N PHE A 648 31.24 -17.18 7.89
CA PHE A 648 31.87 -16.95 6.58
C PHE A 648 31.07 -17.60 5.43
N ASP A 649 30.16 -18.51 5.77
CA ASP A 649 29.31 -19.26 4.86
C ASP A 649 27.84 -18.84 5.05
N LEU A 650 27.25 -18.27 4.01
CA LEU A 650 25.85 -17.85 3.98
C LEU A 650 24.91 -19.05 4.18
N ASP A 651 25.21 -20.19 3.54
CA ASP A 651 24.33 -21.37 3.58
C ASP A 651 24.22 -21.94 4.99
N MET A 652 25.25 -21.75 5.82
CA MET A 652 25.22 -22.13 7.22
C MET A 652 24.12 -21.37 7.98
N LEU A 653 24.07 -20.04 7.88
CA LEU A 653 23.07 -19.24 8.57
C LEU A 653 21.67 -19.46 7.99
N ARG A 654 21.57 -19.64 6.67
CA ARG A 654 20.31 -19.86 5.97
C ARG A 654 19.65 -21.18 6.33
N ASN A 655 20.41 -22.28 6.31
CA ASN A 655 19.87 -23.63 6.50
C ASN A 655 19.94 -24.09 7.95
N SER A 656 20.80 -23.49 8.77
CA SER A 656 21.06 -23.92 10.15
C SER A 656 21.64 -22.78 10.99
N PHE A 657 20.80 -21.79 11.32
CA PHE A 657 21.17 -20.65 12.16
C PHE A 657 22.01 -21.05 13.39
N SER A 658 21.63 -22.13 14.07
CA SER A 658 22.30 -22.67 15.26
C SER A 658 23.73 -23.19 15.06
N ASN A 659 24.23 -23.28 13.83
CA ASN A 659 25.63 -23.61 13.52
C ASN A 659 26.53 -22.37 13.40
N GLY A 660 25.95 -21.18 13.26
CA GLY A 660 26.70 -19.93 13.18
C GLY A 660 27.42 -19.58 14.48
N HIS A 661 28.44 -18.73 14.39
CA HIS A 661 29.19 -18.23 15.53
C HIS A 661 28.38 -17.17 16.29
N VAL A 662 28.24 -17.35 17.61
CA VAL A 662 27.45 -16.44 18.47
C VAL A 662 28.20 -15.13 18.71
N VAL A 663 27.50 -14.00 18.59
CA VAL A 663 27.95 -12.68 19.01
C VAL A 663 27.53 -12.45 20.46
N ASN A 664 28.39 -11.83 21.27
CA ASN A 664 28.03 -11.51 22.66
C ASN A 664 27.03 -10.34 22.71
N THR A 665 25.77 -10.66 23.01
CA THR A 665 24.65 -9.72 23.11
C THR A 665 24.31 -9.33 24.55
N ALA A 666 25.13 -9.69 25.55
CA ALA A 666 24.82 -9.45 26.97
C ALA A 666 24.68 -7.96 27.36
N ALA A 667 25.20 -7.04 26.53
CA ALA A 667 25.07 -5.60 26.73
C ALA A 667 23.92 -4.96 25.93
N VAL A 668 23.24 -5.74 25.07
CA VAL A 668 22.13 -5.26 24.26
C VAL A 668 20.86 -5.35 25.09
N SER A 669 20.19 -4.23 25.28
CA SER A 669 18.84 -4.17 25.83
C SER A 669 17.89 -3.87 24.69
N PRO A 670 17.03 -4.82 24.29
CA PRO A 670 16.05 -4.58 23.24
C PRO A 670 15.19 -3.35 23.54
N GLN A 671 14.91 -2.58 22.51
CA GLN A 671 14.03 -1.42 22.55
C GLN A 671 12.57 -1.81 22.25
N GLU A 672 11.65 -0.89 22.51
CA GLU A 672 10.23 -1.06 22.15
C GLU A 672 10.08 -1.24 20.64
N ALA A 673 9.13 -2.09 20.24
CA ALA A 673 8.88 -2.42 18.85
C ALA A 673 8.76 -1.17 17.94
N GLY A 674 9.35 -1.26 16.74
CA GLY A 674 9.41 -0.14 15.79
C GLY A 674 10.53 0.87 16.02
N SER A 675 11.26 0.77 17.14
CA SER A 675 12.45 1.59 17.38
C SER A 675 13.62 1.13 16.50
N ASP A 676 14.49 2.07 16.12
CA ASP A 676 15.74 1.76 15.42
C ASP A 676 16.79 1.22 16.40
N GLU A 677 17.27 0.00 16.16
CA GLU A 677 18.34 -0.64 16.91
C GLU A 677 19.65 -0.43 16.18
N GLN A 678 20.66 0.09 16.88
CA GLN A 678 21.99 0.33 16.32
C GLN A 678 23.06 -0.07 17.32
N HIS A 679 23.84 -1.10 16.99
CA HIS A 679 24.82 -1.68 17.91
C HIS A 679 26.14 -2.03 17.21
N SER A 680 27.26 -1.77 17.90
CA SER A 680 28.59 -2.16 17.44
C SER A 680 29.14 -3.34 18.26
N PHE A 681 29.60 -4.38 17.57
CA PHE A 681 30.14 -5.59 18.19
C PHE A 681 31.59 -5.83 17.79
N ASN A 682 32.38 -6.34 18.75
CA ASN A 682 33.74 -6.81 18.50
C ASN A 682 33.71 -8.31 18.20
N LEU A 683 34.35 -8.73 17.10
CA LEU A 683 34.52 -10.14 16.78
C LEU A 683 35.80 -10.68 17.43
N SER A 684 35.82 -11.97 17.75
CA SER A 684 36.92 -12.64 18.49
C SER A 684 38.24 -12.77 17.70
N PHE A 685 38.31 -12.19 16.51
CA PHE A 685 39.43 -12.28 15.60
C PHE A 685 39.57 -10.96 14.81
N PRO A 686 40.80 -10.60 14.40
CA PRO A 686 41.01 -9.43 13.57
C PRO A 686 40.44 -9.67 12.17
N ILE A 687 39.60 -8.75 11.71
CA ILE A 687 38.98 -8.84 10.38
C ILE A 687 40.03 -8.44 9.35
N GLN A 688 40.42 -9.37 8.49
CA GLN A 688 41.41 -9.10 7.44
C GLN A 688 40.75 -8.47 6.21
N ASN A 689 41.52 -7.74 5.41
CA ASN A 689 41.02 -7.20 4.14
C ASN A 689 40.61 -8.35 3.20
N GLY A 690 39.51 -8.16 2.47
CA GLY A 690 38.91 -9.17 1.61
C GLY A 690 38.00 -10.16 2.35
N THR A 691 37.78 -9.99 3.67
CA THR A 691 36.87 -10.83 4.44
C THR A 691 35.43 -10.41 4.19
N THR A 692 34.57 -11.38 3.88
CA THR A 692 33.10 -11.23 3.85
C THR A 692 32.52 -12.02 5.03
N LEU A 693 31.62 -11.38 5.76
CA LEU A 693 30.91 -11.94 6.89
C LEU A 693 29.41 -11.82 6.64
N PHE A 694 28.69 -12.85 7.05
CA PHE A 694 27.24 -12.91 7.04
C PHE A 694 26.73 -12.89 8.47
N PHE A 695 25.64 -12.17 8.71
CA PHE A 695 25.01 -12.00 10.01
C PHE A 695 23.52 -12.30 9.91
N ALA A 696 22.97 -12.90 10.96
CA ALA A 696 21.55 -13.11 11.12
C ALA A 696 21.16 -12.93 12.58
N VAL A 697 19.90 -12.57 12.82
CA VAL A 697 19.35 -12.32 14.14
C VAL A 697 18.08 -13.14 14.34
N GLN A 698 17.92 -13.69 15.54
CA GLN A 698 16.63 -14.13 16.08
C GLN A 698 16.33 -13.36 17.36
N SER A 699 15.06 -13.09 17.58
CA SER A 699 14.56 -12.41 18.77
C SER A 699 13.79 -13.41 19.62
N GLU A 700 13.87 -13.26 20.92
CA GLU A 700 13.25 -14.16 21.90
C GLU A 700 12.22 -13.38 22.73
N ASP A 701 11.07 -13.98 23.02
CA ASP A 701 10.05 -13.44 23.93
C ASP A 701 10.30 -13.85 25.40
N GLU A 702 9.44 -13.38 26.31
CA GLU A 702 9.53 -13.74 27.74
C GLU A 702 9.29 -15.24 28.02
N GLN A 703 8.62 -15.95 27.12
CA GLN A 703 8.34 -17.38 27.21
C GLN A 703 9.36 -18.26 26.44
N ASN A 704 10.43 -17.65 25.92
CA ASN A 704 11.50 -18.27 25.12
C ASN A 704 11.05 -18.80 23.75
N ALA A 705 9.93 -18.32 23.18
CA ALA A 705 9.67 -18.52 21.76
C ALA A 705 10.56 -17.60 20.94
N THR A 706 10.99 -18.08 19.77
CA THR A 706 11.96 -17.39 18.93
C THR A 706 11.33 -16.99 17.61
N SER A 707 11.69 -15.81 17.12
CA SER A 707 11.30 -15.35 15.79
C SER A 707 11.93 -16.22 14.70
N GLU A 708 11.37 -16.14 13.48
CA GLU A 708 12.08 -16.64 12.31
C GLU A 708 13.41 -15.90 12.13
N THR A 709 14.39 -16.59 11.56
CA THR A 709 15.70 -15.98 11.25
C THR A 709 15.51 -14.78 10.33
N SER A 710 16.18 -13.68 10.67
CA SER A 710 16.14 -12.43 9.90
C SER A 710 16.54 -12.60 8.42
N ASN A 711 16.44 -11.54 7.62
CA ASN A 711 17.25 -11.47 6.41
C ASN A 711 18.76 -11.60 6.78
N ILE A 712 19.55 -12.20 5.90
CA ILE A 712 20.98 -12.37 6.15
C ILE A 712 21.69 -11.11 5.71
N ALA A 713 22.25 -10.37 6.66
CA ALA A 713 23.02 -9.17 6.37
C ALA A 713 24.46 -9.52 6.01
N GLN A 714 24.97 -8.89 4.97
CA GLN A 714 26.33 -9.11 4.51
C GLN A 714 27.18 -7.87 4.77
N ALA A 715 28.38 -8.07 5.33
CA ALA A 715 29.37 -7.03 5.49
C ALA A 715 30.74 -7.50 4.97
N SER A 716 31.45 -6.65 4.22
CA SER A 716 32.76 -7.00 3.66
C SER A 716 33.80 -5.94 3.99
N LYS A 717 35.00 -6.36 4.43
CA LYS A 717 36.11 -5.45 4.74
C LYS A 717 36.93 -5.28 3.48
N ILE A 718 36.80 -4.13 2.85
CA ILE A 718 37.29 -3.96 1.48
C ILE A 718 38.78 -3.61 1.47
N LEU A 719 39.48 -4.03 0.41
CA LEU A 719 40.83 -3.57 0.11
C LEU A 719 40.79 -2.06 -0.18
N PRO A 720 41.47 -1.19 0.59
CA PRO A 720 41.72 0.15 0.10
C PRO A 720 42.50 0.01 -1.21
N GLY A 721 41.92 0.51 -2.30
CA GLY A 721 42.61 0.54 -3.59
C GLY A 721 44.01 1.09 -3.37
N THR A 722 45.03 0.39 -3.89
CA THR A 722 46.39 0.90 -3.86
C THR A 722 46.33 2.32 -4.41
N LYS A 723 46.63 3.33 -3.58
CA LYS A 723 46.93 4.66 -4.10
C LYS A 723 47.94 4.40 -5.20
N ALA A 724 47.59 4.75 -6.44
CA ALA A 724 48.54 4.70 -7.54
C ALA A 724 49.82 5.34 -7.01
N PRO A 725 51.00 4.70 -7.16
CA PRO A 725 52.24 5.25 -6.65
C PRO A 725 52.27 6.67 -7.19
N GLY A 726 52.26 7.63 -6.26
CA GLY A 726 52.08 9.02 -6.61
C GLY A 726 53.03 9.29 -7.75
N VAL A 727 52.48 9.58 -8.93
CA VAL A 727 53.25 10.29 -9.93
C VAL A 727 53.61 11.55 -9.18
N SER A 728 54.84 11.59 -8.69
CA SER A 728 55.49 12.80 -8.28
C SER A 728 55.44 13.66 -9.54
N ASN A 729 54.37 14.42 -9.69
CA ASN A 729 54.37 15.57 -10.56
C ASN A 729 55.60 16.34 -10.09
N PRO A 730 56.69 16.45 -10.89
CA PRO A 730 57.68 17.45 -10.59
C PRO A 730 56.87 18.74 -10.62
N GLY A 731 56.71 19.37 -9.46
CA GLY A 731 55.79 20.50 -9.30
C GLY A 731 55.99 21.44 -10.47
N MET A 732 54.98 21.53 -11.34
CA MET A 732 54.97 22.52 -12.41
C MET A 732 54.91 23.86 -11.69
N ASN A 733 56.08 24.41 -11.44
CA ASN A 733 56.23 25.67 -10.75
C ASN A 733 55.61 26.71 -11.68
N LEU A 734 54.41 27.19 -11.32
CA LEU A 734 53.63 28.14 -12.11
C LEU A 734 54.47 29.38 -12.48
N THR A 735 55.47 29.73 -11.66
CA THR A 735 56.46 30.77 -11.98
C THR A 735 57.36 30.45 -13.18
N VAL A 736 57.74 29.20 -13.42
CA VAL A 736 58.60 28.79 -14.56
C VAL A 736 57.83 28.84 -15.88
N ILE A 737 56.54 28.49 -15.87
CA ILE A 737 55.66 28.64 -17.04
C ILE A 737 55.40 30.12 -17.33
N VAL A 738 55.11 30.92 -16.30
CA VAL A 738 54.94 32.38 -16.45
C VAL A 738 56.22 33.04 -16.96
N ILE A 739 57.40 32.67 -16.44
CA ILE A 739 58.69 33.17 -16.93
C ILE A 739 58.94 32.73 -18.38
N SER A 740 58.68 31.47 -18.74
CA SER A 740 58.85 31.00 -20.11
C SER A 740 57.91 31.70 -21.09
N VAL A 741 56.66 31.92 -20.73
CA VAL A 741 55.68 32.66 -21.55
C VAL A 741 56.08 34.14 -21.66
N CYS A 742 56.58 34.76 -20.59
CA CYS A 742 57.13 36.13 -20.60
C CYS A 742 58.37 36.24 -21.49
N VAL A 743 59.29 35.26 -21.45
CA VAL A 743 60.49 35.26 -22.29
C VAL A 743 60.13 35.08 -23.76
N VAL A 744 59.21 34.15 -24.08
CA VAL A 744 58.75 33.93 -25.47
C VAL A 744 58.04 35.17 -26.00
N THR A 745 57.18 35.82 -25.21
CA THR A 745 56.52 37.08 -25.61
C THR A 745 57.52 38.22 -25.78
N MET A 746 58.54 38.36 -24.93
CA MET A 746 59.61 39.34 -25.12
C MET A 746 60.41 39.10 -26.40
N VAL A 747 60.73 37.84 -26.72
CA VAL A 747 61.46 37.47 -27.94
C VAL A 747 60.61 37.78 -29.18
N ILE A 748 59.32 37.47 -29.16
CA ILE A 748 58.39 37.81 -30.25
C ILE A 748 58.30 39.34 -30.42
N CYS A 749 58.14 40.09 -29.33
CA CYS A 749 58.13 41.56 -29.37
C CYS A 749 59.45 42.14 -29.91
N PHE A 750 60.60 41.54 -29.56
CA PHE A 750 61.89 41.95 -30.09
C PHE A 750 62.03 41.67 -31.58
N ILE A 751 61.61 40.49 -32.04
CA ILE A 751 61.61 40.14 -33.48
C ILE A 751 60.68 41.10 -34.25
N VAL A 752 59.50 41.40 -33.72
CA VAL A 752 58.58 42.40 -34.31
C VAL A 752 59.23 43.78 -34.32
N ALA A 753 59.88 44.22 -33.26
CA ALA A 753 60.56 45.52 -33.22
C ALA A 753 61.71 45.61 -34.24
N VAL A 754 62.54 44.55 -34.35
CA VAL A 754 63.66 44.49 -35.30
C VAL A 754 63.17 44.42 -36.74
N THR A 755 62.13 43.64 -37.02
CA THR A 755 61.52 43.58 -38.36
C THR A 755 60.88 44.91 -38.73
N THR A 756 60.16 45.55 -37.81
CA THR A 756 59.57 46.88 -38.02
C THR A 756 60.64 47.95 -38.22
N TRP A 757 61.76 47.88 -37.48
CA TRP A 757 62.91 48.76 -37.65
C TRP A 757 63.63 48.53 -38.99
N ALA A 758 63.84 47.28 -39.40
CA ALA A 758 64.45 46.93 -40.68
C ALA A 758 63.57 47.38 -41.86
N VAL A 759 62.25 47.23 -41.76
CA VAL A 759 61.28 47.71 -42.77
C VAL A 759 61.26 49.24 -42.82
N ARG A 760 61.28 49.93 -41.68
CA ARG A 760 61.37 51.40 -41.62
C ARG A 760 62.71 51.93 -42.15
N ARG A 761 63.82 51.21 -41.92
CA ARG A 761 65.14 51.58 -42.45
C ARG A 761 65.25 51.37 -43.95
N ARG A 762 64.64 50.29 -44.50
CA ARG A 762 64.50 50.09 -45.94
C ARG A 762 63.61 51.14 -46.61
N LYS A 763 62.51 51.56 -45.96
CA LYS A 763 61.70 52.70 -46.46
C LYS A 763 62.47 54.02 -46.47
N ARG A 764 63.29 54.30 -45.44
CA ARG A 764 64.14 55.51 -45.40
C ARG A 764 65.32 55.51 -46.37
N SER A 765 65.78 54.36 -46.87
CA SER A 765 66.80 54.31 -47.93
C SER A 765 66.21 54.29 -49.35
N ALA A 766 64.88 54.26 -49.48
CA ALA A 766 64.18 54.39 -50.76
C ALA A 766 63.70 55.83 -51.04
N GLU A 767 63.87 56.75 -50.07
CA GLU A 767 63.47 58.17 -50.16
C GLU A 767 64.65 59.15 -49.92
N ARG A 768 65.89 58.72 -50.13
CA ARG A 768 67.07 59.61 -50.19
C ARG A 768 68.05 59.20 -51.26
#